data_AF-A0A7S4ECY0-F1
#
_entry.id   AF-A0A7S4ECY0-F1
#
_cell.length_a   1.000
_cell.length_b   1.000
_cell.length_c   1.000
_cell.angle_alpha   90.00
_cell.angle_beta   90.00
_cell.angle_gamma   90.00
#
_symmetry.space_group_name_H-M   'P 1'
#
loop_
_entity.id
_entity.type
_entity.pdbx_description
1 polymer ?
#
loop_
_entity_poly.entity_id
_entity_poly.type
_entity_poly.pdbx_seq_one_letter_code
_entity_poly.pdbx_strand_id
1 'polypeptide(L)'
;MAAYDAAAAEPRTLRYFVSDREPLAAKRIGGALNALENASNGTLVVQRERRAANADFIWLNTPSKAHKAACASVASYNHVVGARQALEHKGRFSDLAERCGEAVLWSRSFSNVKELRAFIEQEDLRGAWVVKDATANSGVGLWFASCAEDLLHMTIDARHEVVLQSYLHNPLLWRGRKLQYRCYCVWRGRRCYLYTGAMAQVCALPYAPPSGDMAPEQHVTNVSCNVDSSNFVPERPVPDLRQSHPEAFEAVVTALRSLSRACAPALAPSSNRFELVGVDVLLEERDNELKAHLIECNCPPNAYGSSDHGPVEAFHHGVVTSLLAFCVLDAPSETWVCVDAQKPCDTAFSTALGPALAWRRFRAASKLLDAVSERPPSVSTAIALQARRRFAFFDDDNRWAFLENGGGTQVPRCVIEASQNALQARWRDIHGAAAREACRSFACRWLQKDTVFLAANASNALDQVASLTDGPVILTDAAHDALLRPWMQRSVRWWRCGQDGSLDLETLTPLLDASIKVVCVPAASNVSGRVYDVPTIIQCIREACPHSMIVVDAVAYAPHRRPVFADADAVVVAYHKCFGPHLACCGLSQRFVDGVASSGLPAPQYYPSGRAFERGTLSHEACAGAAALESYFLEYGSVDAFYEHCSIAEAAPFRRLIGFLRSQPRVSVMEAFGETLPLPTVAFVHATITPEAIVERCRSLDIAVRCGEFLSPGLVAAAGFQSVVRASLVHYNTVEEVDRLCACLERMGEW
;
A
#
# COMPACT_ATOMS: atom_id res chain seq x y z
N MET A 1 17.50 -7.41 -26.78
CA MET A 1 17.44 -8.24 -28.02
C MET A 1 18.74 -8.10 -28.83
N ALA A 2 19.89 -8.42 -28.24
CA ALA A 2 21.16 -8.47 -28.98
C ALA A 2 21.98 -9.65 -28.46
N ALA A 3 21.63 -10.84 -28.94
CA ALA A 3 22.44 -12.07 -28.98
C ALA A 3 21.49 -13.24 -29.33
N TYR A 4 21.18 -13.38 -30.62
CA TYR A 4 20.84 -14.72 -31.14
C TYR A 4 21.92 -15.00 -32.18
N ASP A 5 22.87 -15.85 -31.81
CA ASP A 5 23.98 -16.22 -32.68
C ASP A 5 23.41 -16.87 -33.94
N ALA A 6 23.71 -16.27 -35.09
CA ALA A 6 23.24 -16.67 -36.41
C ALA A 6 24.03 -17.88 -36.94
N ALA A 7 24.05 -18.98 -36.19
CA ALA A 7 24.67 -20.23 -36.60
C ALA A 7 23.61 -21.17 -37.22
N ALA A 8 23.43 -21.08 -38.54
CA ALA A 8 22.98 -22.12 -39.48
C ALA A 8 21.93 -23.17 -39.00
N ALA A 9 20.81 -22.74 -38.40
CA ALA A 9 19.66 -23.61 -38.19
C ALA A 9 18.63 -23.42 -39.32
N GLU A 10 18.10 -24.51 -39.88
CA GLU A 10 17.00 -24.46 -40.85
C GLU A 10 15.80 -23.68 -40.26
N PRO A 11 15.03 -22.93 -41.08
CA PRO A 11 13.87 -22.17 -40.60
C PRO A 11 12.87 -23.08 -39.90
N ARG A 12 12.53 -22.76 -38.64
CA ARG A 12 11.54 -23.53 -37.87
C ARG A 12 10.14 -23.13 -38.31
N THR A 13 9.34 -24.07 -38.81
CA THR A 13 7.91 -23.83 -39.08
C THR A 13 7.08 -24.02 -37.81
N LEU A 14 6.31 -23.02 -37.42
CA LEU A 14 5.32 -23.09 -36.34
C LEU A 14 3.91 -23.07 -36.92
N ARG A 15 3.20 -24.20 -36.82
CA ARG A 15 1.79 -24.29 -37.18
C ARG A 15 0.93 -23.87 -35.99
N TYR A 16 0.00 -22.94 -36.15
CA TYR A 16 -0.85 -22.48 -35.07
C TYR A 16 -2.35 -22.53 -35.38
N PHE A 17 -3.18 -22.80 -34.39
CA PHE A 17 -4.63 -22.77 -34.46
C PHE A 17 -5.18 -21.77 -33.44
N VAL A 18 -6.17 -20.96 -33.83
CA VAL A 18 -6.92 -20.08 -32.93
C VAL A 18 -8.41 -20.37 -33.09
N SER A 19 -9.14 -20.56 -31.99
CA SER A 19 -10.58 -20.82 -32.04
C SER A 19 -11.37 -19.65 -32.65
N ASP A 20 -12.26 -19.92 -33.61
CA ASP A 20 -12.96 -18.90 -34.41
C ASP A 20 -14.10 -18.14 -33.70
N ARG A 21 -14.28 -18.32 -32.38
CA ARG A 21 -15.39 -17.68 -31.63
C ARG A 21 -15.31 -16.15 -31.58
N GLU A 22 -14.15 -15.57 -31.87
CA GLU A 22 -13.96 -14.13 -32.04
C GLU A 22 -12.99 -13.85 -33.19
N PRO A 23 -13.47 -13.46 -34.39
CA PRO A 23 -12.61 -13.24 -35.57
C PRO A 23 -11.48 -12.22 -35.36
N LEU A 24 -11.69 -11.25 -34.47
CA LEU A 24 -10.73 -10.21 -34.11
C LEU A 24 -9.54 -10.73 -33.28
N ALA A 25 -9.78 -11.62 -32.31
CA ALA A 25 -8.71 -12.25 -31.53
C ALA A 25 -7.83 -13.15 -32.41
N ALA A 26 -8.46 -13.91 -33.31
CA ALA A 26 -7.74 -14.71 -34.30
C ALA A 26 -6.89 -13.84 -35.25
N LYS A 27 -7.40 -12.67 -35.66
CA LYS A 27 -6.65 -11.70 -36.49
C LYS A 27 -5.46 -11.09 -35.74
N ARG A 28 -5.61 -10.75 -34.45
CA ARG A 28 -4.56 -10.12 -33.62
C ARG A 28 -3.47 -11.10 -33.20
N ILE A 29 -3.82 -12.33 -32.78
CA ILE A 29 -2.82 -13.39 -32.51
C ILE A 29 -2.04 -13.74 -33.78
N GLY A 30 -2.74 -13.88 -34.91
CA GLY A 30 -2.08 -14.04 -36.21
C GLY A 30 -1.15 -12.87 -36.54
N GLY A 31 -1.58 -11.62 -36.26
CA GLY A 31 -0.76 -10.42 -36.41
C GLY A 31 0.51 -10.43 -35.55
N ALA A 32 0.42 -10.83 -34.28
CA ALA A 32 1.56 -10.93 -33.38
C ALA A 32 2.57 -12.01 -33.83
N LEU A 33 2.07 -13.17 -34.28
CA LEU A 33 2.90 -14.24 -34.84
C LEU A 33 3.58 -13.82 -36.14
N ASN A 34 2.89 -13.09 -37.02
CA ASN A 34 3.49 -12.54 -38.24
C ASN A 34 4.55 -11.47 -37.92
N ALA A 35 4.33 -10.64 -36.89
CA ALA A 35 5.33 -9.67 -36.43
C ALA A 35 6.59 -10.36 -35.90
N LEU A 36 6.44 -11.50 -35.20
CA LEU A 36 7.56 -12.33 -34.74
C LEU A 36 8.30 -13.02 -35.90
N GLU A 37 7.59 -13.58 -36.88
CA GLU A 37 8.18 -14.12 -38.11
C GLU A 37 9.03 -13.04 -38.80
N ASN A 38 8.50 -11.83 -39.00
CA ASN A 38 9.23 -10.71 -39.58
C ASN A 38 10.47 -10.32 -38.74
N ALA A 39 10.35 -10.31 -37.41
CA ALA A 39 11.45 -9.96 -36.52
C ALA A 39 12.52 -11.07 -36.40
N SER A 40 12.20 -12.30 -36.80
CA SER A 40 13.09 -13.46 -36.70
C SER A 40 14.20 -13.50 -37.78
N ASN A 41 14.19 -12.55 -38.73
CA ASN A 41 15.12 -12.50 -39.87
C ASN A 41 15.22 -13.83 -40.64
N GLY A 42 14.10 -14.53 -40.82
CA GLY A 42 14.01 -15.76 -41.62
C GLY A 42 14.28 -17.07 -40.86
N THR A 43 14.42 -17.01 -39.53
CA THR A 43 14.65 -18.21 -38.69
C THR A 43 13.34 -18.89 -38.23
N LEU A 44 12.20 -18.20 -38.32
CA LEU A 44 10.87 -18.72 -37.99
C LEU A 44 9.92 -18.47 -39.17
N VAL A 45 9.09 -19.47 -39.51
CA VAL A 45 7.96 -19.34 -40.45
C VAL A 45 6.67 -19.71 -39.71
N VAL A 46 5.63 -18.87 -39.75
CA VAL A 46 4.36 -19.18 -39.07
C VAL A 46 3.25 -19.57 -40.05
N GLN A 47 2.50 -20.64 -39.73
CA GLN A 47 1.43 -21.15 -40.59
C GLN A 47 0.14 -21.34 -39.79
N ARG A 48 -0.97 -20.71 -40.21
CA ARG A 48 -2.26 -20.92 -39.56
C ARG A 48 -2.94 -22.21 -40.04
N GLU A 49 -3.33 -23.05 -39.10
CA GLU A 49 -4.06 -24.30 -39.31
C GLU A 49 -5.58 -24.11 -39.12
N ARG A 50 -6.37 -24.85 -39.91
CA ARG A 50 -7.84 -24.85 -39.81
C ARG A 50 -8.38 -25.82 -38.77
N ARG A 51 -7.58 -26.80 -38.37
CA ARG A 51 -7.94 -27.81 -37.37
C ARG A 51 -6.87 -27.81 -36.28
N ALA A 52 -7.30 -27.80 -35.02
CA ALA A 52 -6.41 -27.92 -33.88
C ALA A 52 -5.46 -29.14 -34.01
N ALA A 53 -5.92 -30.22 -34.66
CA ALA A 53 -5.19 -31.47 -34.96
C ALA A 53 -3.76 -31.31 -35.45
N ASN A 54 -3.58 -30.31 -36.29
CA ASN A 54 -2.39 -30.18 -37.10
C ASN A 54 -1.49 -29.04 -36.61
N ALA A 55 -1.89 -28.36 -35.54
CA ALA A 55 -1.19 -27.20 -35.02
C ALA A 55 -0.19 -27.58 -33.92
N ASP A 56 0.98 -26.97 -33.97
CA ASP A 56 2.01 -27.02 -32.93
C ASP A 56 1.64 -26.09 -31.75
N PHE A 57 0.92 -24.99 -32.02
CA PHE A 57 0.42 -24.02 -31.03
C PHE A 57 -1.10 -23.84 -31.14
N ILE A 58 -1.83 -23.90 -30.02
CA ILE A 58 -3.31 -23.79 -30.01
C ILE A 58 -3.70 -22.70 -29.02
N TRP A 59 -4.44 -21.69 -29.48
CA TRP A 59 -5.00 -20.62 -28.67
C TRP A 59 -6.53 -20.74 -28.60
N LEU A 60 -7.08 -20.95 -27.41
CA LEU A 60 -8.53 -21.07 -27.18
C LEU A 60 -9.04 -19.88 -26.37
N ASN A 61 -10.00 -19.14 -26.92
CA ASN A 61 -10.75 -18.13 -26.15
C ASN A 61 -11.98 -18.81 -25.54
N THR A 62 -12.09 -18.76 -24.20
CA THR A 62 -13.19 -19.22 -23.32
C THR A 62 -14.00 -20.42 -23.87
N PRO A 63 -13.73 -21.66 -23.43
CA PRO A 63 -14.39 -22.85 -23.97
C PRO A 63 -15.90 -22.88 -23.63
N SER A 64 -16.75 -23.21 -24.61
CA SER A 64 -18.16 -23.54 -24.33
C SER A 64 -18.30 -24.79 -23.47
N LYS A 65 -19.47 -24.96 -22.83
CA LYS A 65 -19.89 -26.25 -22.24
C LYS A 65 -19.67 -27.45 -23.19
N ALA A 66 -19.95 -27.29 -24.49
CA ALA A 66 -19.73 -28.32 -25.50
C ALA A 66 -18.24 -28.62 -25.75
N HIS A 67 -17.36 -27.61 -25.70
CA HIS A 67 -15.90 -27.83 -25.78
C HIS A 67 -15.36 -28.46 -24.49
N LYS A 68 -15.87 -28.07 -23.31
CA LYS A 68 -15.53 -28.73 -22.02
C LYS A 68 -15.87 -30.23 -22.04
N ALA A 69 -16.98 -30.61 -22.67
CA ALA A 69 -17.35 -32.01 -22.88
C ALA A 69 -16.48 -32.72 -23.95
N ALA A 70 -16.13 -32.04 -25.04
CA ALA A 70 -15.24 -32.57 -26.07
C ALA A 70 -13.78 -32.74 -25.59
N CYS A 71 -13.35 -31.98 -24.58
CA CYS A 71 -12.06 -32.13 -23.91
C CYS A 71 -11.92 -33.45 -23.12
N ALA A 72 -13.02 -34.13 -22.80
CA ALA A 72 -12.99 -35.40 -22.07
C ALA A 72 -12.57 -36.60 -22.94
N SER A 73 -12.62 -36.51 -24.27
CA SER A 73 -12.43 -37.65 -25.18
C SER A 73 -11.15 -37.65 -26.00
N VAL A 74 -10.30 -36.62 -25.92
CA VAL A 74 -9.12 -36.51 -26.79
C VAL A 74 -7.84 -36.20 -26.00
N ALA A 75 -7.05 -37.24 -25.76
CA ALA A 75 -5.80 -37.21 -24.99
C ALA A 75 -4.63 -36.40 -25.62
N SER A 76 -4.85 -35.70 -26.74
CA SER A 76 -3.76 -35.17 -27.58
C SER A 76 -3.81 -33.67 -27.88
N TYR A 77 -4.78 -32.91 -27.39
CA TYR A 77 -4.82 -31.46 -27.63
C TYR A 77 -4.30 -30.66 -26.44
N ASN A 78 -3.05 -30.20 -26.54
CA ASN A 78 -2.41 -29.17 -25.71
C ASN A 78 -3.03 -28.98 -24.33
N HIS A 79 -2.73 -29.84 -23.35
CA HIS A 79 -2.89 -29.65 -21.89
C HIS A 79 -3.88 -28.60 -21.33
N VAL A 80 -5.05 -28.37 -21.94
CA VAL A 80 -6.03 -27.33 -21.54
C VAL A 80 -6.77 -27.71 -20.25
N VAL A 81 -6.40 -28.83 -19.64
CA VAL A 81 -7.14 -29.48 -18.57
C VAL A 81 -6.22 -29.78 -17.37
N GLY A 82 -4.94 -29.39 -17.38
CA GLY A 82 -4.02 -29.71 -16.27
C GLY A 82 -4.12 -28.72 -15.11
N ALA A 83 -3.41 -27.59 -15.26
CA ALA A 83 -3.45 -26.51 -14.29
C ALA A 83 -4.85 -25.89 -14.26
N ARG A 84 -5.44 -25.65 -15.43
CA ARG A 84 -6.79 -25.10 -15.54
C ARG A 84 -7.87 -26.00 -14.92
N GLN A 85 -7.85 -27.34 -15.02
CA GLN A 85 -8.86 -28.17 -14.32
C GLN A 85 -8.60 -28.28 -12.82
N ALA A 86 -7.33 -28.19 -12.38
CA ALA A 86 -6.99 -28.05 -10.97
C ALA A 86 -7.45 -26.69 -10.39
N LEU A 87 -7.61 -25.67 -11.24
CA LEU A 87 -7.89 -24.28 -10.88
C LEU A 87 -9.30 -23.77 -11.21
N GLU A 88 -10.02 -24.38 -12.15
CA GLU A 88 -11.28 -23.87 -12.72
C GLU A 88 -12.49 -24.10 -11.82
N HIS A 89 -12.44 -25.09 -10.93
CA HIS A 89 -13.52 -25.28 -9.97
C HIS A 89 -13.27 -24.37 -8.78
N LYS A 90 -13.98 -23.23 -8.75
CA LYS A 90 -13.98 -22.20 -7.70
C LYS A 90 -13.98 -22.77 -6.26
N GLY A 91 -14.45 -24.01 -6.04
CA GLY A 91 -14.47 -24.68 -4.73
C GLY A 91 -13.49 -25.84 -4.52
N ARG A 92 -12.41 -25.98 -5.33
CA ARG A 92 -11.34 -26.98 -5.11
C ARG A 92 -10.02 -26.40 -4.56
N PHE A 93 -10.00 -25.12 -4.19
CA PHE A 93 -8.82 -24.53 -3.55
C PHE A 93 -8.49 -25.18 -2.21
N SER A 94 -9.47 -25.72 -1.48
CA SER A 94 -9.22 -26.49 -0.25
C SER A 94 -8.58 -27.86 -0.49
N ASP A 95 -8.90 -28.56 -1.59
CA ASP A 95 -8.19 -29.79 -1.96
C ASP A 95 -6.71 -29.50 -2.22
N LEU A 96 -6.42 -28.31 -2.75
CA LEU A 96 -5.07 -27.81 -3.00
C LEU A 96 -4.37 -27.40 -1.69
N ALA A 97 -5.09 -26.72 -0.79
CA ALA A 97 -4.62 -26.33 0.53
C ALA A 97 -4.26 -27.54 1.42
N GLU A 98 -5.12 -28.56 1.45
CA GLU A 98 -4.90 -29.81 2.19
C GLU A 98 -3.70 -30.61 1.66
N ARG A 99 -3.48 -30.58 0.33
CA ARG A 99 -2.34 -31.27 -0.31
C ARG A 99 -1.02 -30.53 -0.14
N CYS A 100 -1.05 -29.21 0.00
CA CYS A 100 0.14 -28.37 0.04
C CYS A 100 0.52 -27.89 1.44
N GLY A 101 -0.36 -28.00 2.44
CA GLY A 101 -0.08 -27.62 3.83
C GLY A 101 0.09 -26.11 4.05
N GLU A 102 -0.53 -25.28 3.20
CA GLU A 102 -0.26 -23.83 3.13
C GLU A 102 -1.54 -22.97 3.20
N ALA A 103 -1.37 -21.68 3.51
CA ALA A 103 -2.45 -20.71 3.76
C ALA A 103 -3.19 -20.26 2.49
N VAL A 104 -4.01 -21.14 1.90
CA VAL A 104 -4.97 -20.75 0.85
C VAL A 104 -6.28 -20.31 1.51
N LEU A 105 -6.98 -19.34 0.91
CA LEU A 105 -8.34 -18.99 1.33
C LEU A 105 -9.23 -20.24 1.24
N TRP A 106 -9.75 -20.69 2.38
CA TRP A 106 -10.58 -21.90 2.43
C TRP A 106 -11.80 -21.71 1.55
N SER A 107 -12.06 -22.65 0.64
CA SER A 107 -13.26 -22.69 -0.18
C SER A 107 -13.76 -24.11 -0.44
N ARG A 108 -15.08 -24.29 -0.52
CA ARG A 108 -15.70 -25.59 -0.79
C ARG A 108 -16.91 -25.45 -1.70
N SER A 109 -16.97 -26.30 -2.71
CA SER A 109 -18.12 -26.42 -3.62
C SER A 109 -19.16 -27.40 -3.08
N PHE A 110 -20.43 -27.11 -3.34
CA PHE A 110 -21.57 -27.97 -3.05
C PHE A 110 -22.50 -28.01 -4.25
N SER A 111 -23.10 -29.18 -4.52
CA SER A 111 -23.93 -29.38 -5.72
C SER A 111 -25.22 -28.56 -5.68
N ASN A 112 -25.67 -28.19 -4.47
CA ASN A 112 -26.88 -27.42 -4.19
C ASN A 112 -26.84 -26.81 -2.77
N VAL A 113 -27.76 -25.89 -2.49
CA VAL A 113 -27.88 -25.20 -1.18
C VAL A 113 -28.18 -26.15 -0.02
N LYS A 114 -28.87 -27.28 -0.28
CA LYS A 114 -29.21 -28.25 0.77
C LYS A 114 -27.97 -28.96 1.31
N GLU A 115 -27.04 -29.34 0.43
CA GLU A 115 -25.75 -29.92 0.81
C GLU A 115 -24.88 -28.92 1.59
N LEU A 116 -24.87 -27.65 1.16
CA LEU A 116 -24.18 -26.57 1.89
C LEU A 116 -24.72 -26.43 3.32
N ARG A 117 -26.05 -26.40 3.50
CA ARG A 117 -26.67 -26.27 4.83
C ARG A 117 -26.35 -27.47 5.74
N ALA A 118 -26.46 -28.69 5.21
CA ALA A 118 -26.11 -29.89 5.96
C ALA A 118 -24.64 -29.90 6.41
N PHE A 119 -23.73 -29.34 5.60
CA PHE A 119 -22.34 -29.16 5.97
C PHE A 119 -22.16 -28.11 7.08
N ILE A 120 -22.81 -26.95 6.98
CA ILE A 120 -22.74 -25.90 8.01
C ILE A 120 -23.25 -26.40 9.36
N GLU A 121 -24.33 -27.18 9.38
CA GLU A 121 -24.89 -27.76 10.61
C GLU A 121 -23.95 -28.75 11.33
N GLN A 122 -22.99 -29.34 10.60
CA GLN A 122 -22.11 -30.39 11.10
C GLN A 122 -20.72 -29.89 11.50
N GLU A 123 -20.33 -28.69 11.09
CA GLU A 123 -18.95 -28.20 11.14
C GLU A 123 -18.82 -26.94 12.00
N ASP A 124 -17.74 -26.84 12.79
CA ASP A 124 -17.44 -25.65 13.60
C ASP A 124 -16.82 -24.54 12.73
N LEU A 125 -17.66 -23.87 11.95
CA LEU A 125 -17.24 -22.76 11.09
C LEU A 125 -17.08 -21.47 11.91
N ARG A 126 -15.85 -20.94 11.96
CA ARG A 126 -15.54 -19.68 12.66
C ARG A 126 -15.25 -18.55 11.69
N GLY A 127 -15.60 -17.33 12.08
CA GLY A 127 -15.35 -16.11 11.30
C GLY A 127 -16.43 -15.84 10.25
N ALA A 128 -16.12 -14.91 9.35
CA ALA A 128 -17.03 -14.46 8.31
C ALA A 128 -16.85 -15.25 7.01
N TRP A 129 -17.93 -15.35 6.23
CA TRP A 129 -18.01 -16.23 5.07
C TRP A 129 -18.70 -15.55 3.90
N VAL A 130 -18.35 -16.00 2.69
CA VAL A 130 -18.98 -15.62 1.43
C VAL A 130 -19.55 -16.86 0.78
N VAL A 131 -20.80 -16.78 0.35
CA VAL A 131 -21.43 -17.79 -0.51
C VAL A 131 -21.66 -17.20 -1.89
N LYS A 132 -21.37 -17.98 -2.93
CA LYS A 132 -21.59 -17.56 -4.32
C LYS A 132 -22.07 -18.69 -5.20
N ASP A 133 -22.82 -18.37 -6.25
CA ASP A 133 -23.09 -19.32 -7.33
C ASP A 133 -21.77 -19.61 -8.10
N ALA A 134 -21.44 -20.90 -8.27
CA ALA A 134 -20.22 -21.33 -8.95
C ALA A 134 -20.16 -20.86 -10.41
N THR A 135 -21.33 -20.63 -11.02
CA THR A 135 -21.49 -20.30 -12.44
C THR A 135 -21.76 -18.82 -12.72
N ALA A 136 -22.05 -18.03 -11.68
CA ALA A 136 -22.29 -16.60 -11.84
C ALA A 136 -20.99 -15.80 -12.03
N ASN A 137 -21.11 -14.72 -12.81
CA ASN A 137 -20.06 -13.74 -13.09
C ASN A 137 -20.55 -12.34 -12.68
N SER A 138 -19.62 -11.40 -12.49
CA SER A 138 -19.92 -9.97 -12.29
C SER A 138 -20.78 -9.64 -11.05
N GLY A 139 -20.64 -10.40 -9.97
CA GLY A 139 -21.27 -10.06 -8.68
C GLY A 139 -22.73 -10.47 -8.51
N VAL A 140 -23.35 -11.12 -9.49
CA VAL A 140 -24.74 -11.62 -9.37
C VAL A 140 -24.77 -12.89 -8.50
N GLY A 141 -25.68 -12.97 -7.52
CA GLY A 141 -25.84 -14.16 -6.67
C GLY A 141 -24.68 -14.36 -5.68
N LEU A 142 -24.34 -13.30 -4.95
CA LEU A 142 -23.37 -13.30 -3.85
C LEU A 142 -24.07 -13.03 -2.53
N TRP A 143 -23.62 -13.72 -1.49
CA TRP A 143 -24.16 -13.56 -0.15
C TRP A 143 -23.03 -13.55 0.88
N PHE A 144 -23.16 -12.66 1.86
CA PHE A 144 -22.22 -12.52 2.97
C PHE A 144 -22.86 -13.02 4.26
N ALA A 145 -22.06 -13.67 5.09
CA ALA A 145 -22.40 -14.10 6.42
C ALA A 145 -21.33 -13.63 7.40
N SER A 146 -21.73 -12.91 8.45
CA SER A 146 -20.80 -12.44 9.48
C SER A 146 -20.37 -13.57 10.42
N CYS A 147 -21.19 -14.62 10.54
CA CYS A 147 -20.92 -15.83 11.29
C CYS A 147 -21.58 -17.07 10.65
N ALA A 148 -21.33 -18.26 11.22
CA ALA A 148 -21.93 -19.50 10.73
C ALA A 148 -23.46 -19.56 10.88
N GLU A 149 -24.02 -18.89 11.88
CA GLU A 149 -25.47 -18.85 12.11
C GLU A 149 -26.20 -18.11 10.99
N ASP A 150 -25.63 -17.00 10.50
CA ASP A 150 -26.16 -16.26 9.35
C ASP A 150 -26.28 -17.16 8.11
N LEU A 151 -25.32 -18.07 7.88
CA LEU A 151 -25.33 -18.99 6.75
C LEU A 151 -26.53 -19.94 6.76
N LEU A 152 -27.05 -20.31 7.93
CA LEU A 152 -28.21 -21.20 8.07
C LEU A 152 -29.52 -20.48 7.70
N HIS A 153 -29.60 -19.18 7.99
CA HIS A 153 -30.78 -18.35 7.77
C HIS A 153 -30.77 -17.62 6.42
N MET A 154 -29.65 -17.66 5.69
CA MET A 154 -29.53 -17.07 4.37
C MET A 154 -30.48 -17.67 3.33
N THR A 155 -31.15 -16.79 2.60
CA THR A 155 -32.00 -17.15 1.45
C THR A 155 -31.16 -17.10 0.17
N ILE A 156 -30.69 -18.27 -0.25
CA ILE A 156 -29.86 -18.45 -1.45
C ILE A 156 -30.75 -19.03 -2.57
N ASP A 157 -31.07 -18.22 -3.59
CA ASP A 157 -31.80 -18.67 -4.80
C ASP A 157 -30.81 -19.15 -5.88
N ALA A 158 -29.99 -20.15 -5.53
CA ALA A 158 -29.05 -20.76 -6.48
C ALA A 158 -29.68 -22.02 -7.11
N ARG A 159 -29.84 -22.01 -8.43
CA ARG A 159 -30.37 -23.16 -9.21
C ARG A 159 -29.30 -24.21 -9.53
N HIS A 160 -28.04 -23.97 -9.13
CA HIS A 160 -26.83 -24.71 -9.53
C HIS A 160 -25.84 -24.88 -8.35
N GLU A 161 -24.61 -25.34 -8.66
CA GLU A 161 -23.50 -25.50 -7.71
C GLU A 161 -23.18 -24.19 -6.99
N VAL A 162 -22.96 -24.26 -5.66
CA VAL A 162 -22.62 -23.11 -4.80
C VAL A 162 -21.25 -23.28 -4.17
N VAL A 163 -20.55 -22.17 -3.93
CA VAL A 163 -19.23 -22.16 -3.31
C VAL A 163 -19.30 -21.37 -2.01
N LEU A 164 -18.90 -21.99 -0.90
CA LEU A 164 -18.61 -21.33 0.37
C LEU A 164 -17.11 -20.97 0.39
N GLN A 165 -16.77 -19.73 0.74
CA GLN A 165 -15.41 -19.24 0.83
C GLN A 165 -15.24 -18.44 2.13
N SER A 166 -14.11 -18.60 2.80
CA SER A 166 -13.76 -17.75 3.95
C SER A 166 -13.62 -16.30 3.52
N TYR A 167 -14.02 -15.37 4.38
CA TYR A 167 -13.88 -13.95 4.11
C TYR A 167 -12.48 -13.46 4.50
N LEU A 168 -11.90 -12.56 3.68
CA LEU A 168 -10.58 -11.99 3.95
C LEU A 168 -10.69 -10.82 4.94
N HIS A 169 -10.07 -10.96 6.11
CA HIS A 169 -10.24 -10.04 7.23
C HIS A 169 -9.30 -8.82 7.17
N ASN A 170 -8.13 -8.94 6.54
CA ASN A 170 -7.16 -7.84 6.43
C ASN A 170 -6.60 -7.68 5.00
N PRO A 171 -7.45 -7.39 4.00
CA PRO A 171 -6.98 -7.18 2.63
C PRO A 171 -6.10 -5.92 2.53
N LEU A 172 -5.16 -5.93 1.59
CA LEU A 172 -4.47 -4.74 1.15
C LEU A 172 -5.47 -3.74 0.56
N LEU A 173 -5.37 -2.48 1.00
CA LEU A 173 -6.28 -1.42 0.61
C LEU A 173 -5.55 -0.34 -0.20
N TRP A 174 -6.22 0.17 -1.23
CA TRP A 174 -5.85 1.39 -1.94
C TRP A 174 -6.96 2.42 -1.75
N ARG A 175 -6.65 3.56 -1.12
CA ARG A 175 -7.63 4.60 -0.74
C ARG A 175 -8.85 4.05 0.00
N GLY A 176 -8.59 3.13 0.94
CA GLY A 176 -9.64 2.48 1.74
C GLY A 176 -10.47 1.43 0.98
N ARG A 177 -10.14 1.09 -0.26
CA ARG A 177 -10.85 0.08 -1.08
C ARG A 177 -9.93 -1.13 -1.31
N LYS A 178 -10.47 -2.36 -1.35
CA LYS A 178 -9.60 -3.54 -1.57
C LYS A 178 -8.88 -3.46 -2.92
N LEU A 179 -7.60 -3.78 -2.91
CA LEU A 179 -6.73 -3.83 -4.09
C LEU A 179 -6.51 -5.29 -4.51
N GLN A 180 -6.80 -5.57 -5.77
CA GLN A 180 -6.61 -6.85 -6.42
C GLN A 180 -5.58 -6.71 -7.55
N TYR A 181 -4.73 -7.71 -7.71
CA TYR A 181 -3.90 -7.84 -8.90
C TYR A 181 -4.39 -9.00 -9.75
N ARG A 182 -4.48 -8.78 -11.05
CA ARG A 182 -4.53 -9.84 -12.06
C ARG A 182 -3.13 -10.02 -12.63
N CYS A 183 -2.51 -11.15 -12.28
CA CYS A 183 -1.19 -11.52 -12.77
C CYS A 183 -1.32 -12.57 -13.88
N TYR A 184 -0.30 -12.69 -14.73
CA TYR A 184 -0.28 -13.63 -15.84
C TYR A 184 0.83 -14.64 -15.65
N CYS A 185 0.49 -15.92 -15.68
CA CYS A 185 1.45 -17.00 -15.47
C CYS A 185 1.36 -18.02 -16.58
N VAL A 186 2.52 -18.56 -16.97
CA VAL A 186 2.63 -19.61 -17.98
C VAL A 186 3.25 -20.85 -17.36
N TRP A 187 2.58 -21.99 -17.49
CA TRP A 187 3.19 -23.29 -17.23
C TRP A 187 3.81 -23.82 -18.50
N ARG A 188 5.10 -24.14 -18.47
CA ARG A 188 5.85 -24.72 -19.59
C ARG A 188 6.52 -26.01 -19.10
N GLY A 189 6.02 -27.16 -19.56
CA GLY A 189 6.32 -28.45 -18.94
C GLY A 189 5.85 -28.50 -17.48
N ARG A 190 6.77 -28.73 -16.54
CA ARG A 190 6.50 -28.75 -15.08
C ARG A 190 6.89 -27.47 -14.36
N ARG A 191 7.26 -26.41 -15.10
CA ARG A 191 7.71 -25.15 -14.52
C ARG A 191 6.65 -24.08 -14.69
N CYS A 192 6.45 -23.28 -13.65
CA CYS A 192 5.63 -22.08 -13.68
C CYS A 192 6.52 -20.84 -13.89
N TYR A 193 6.08 -19.94 -14.74
CA TYR A 193 6.71 -18.65 -14.98
C TYR A 193 5.67 -17.54 -14.79
N LEU A 194 6.03 -16.51 -14.05
CA LEU A 194 5.20 -15.35 -13.78
C LEU A 194 5.64 -14.18 -14.66
N TYR A 195 4.70 -13.55 -15.35
CA TYR A 195 4.94 -12.28 -16.01
C TYR A 195 5.17 -11.18 -14.98
N THR A 196 6.22 -10.39 -15.17
CA THR A 196 6.61 -9.28 -14.28
C THR A 196 5.53 -8.24 -14.14
N GLY A 197 4.75 -7.96 -15.19
CA GLY A 197 3.63 -7.02 -15.13
C GLY A 197 2.33 -7.61 -14.58
N ALA A 198 1.43 -6.75 -14.11
CA ALA A 198 0.10 -7.13 -13.62
C ALA A 198 -0.94 -6.06 -13.96
N MET A 199 -2.22 -6.39 -13.85
CA MET A 199 -3.32 -5.43 -13.89
C MET A 199 -3.83 -5.16 -12.48
N ALA A 200 -3.79 -3.91 -12.04
CA ALA A 200 -4.35 -3.49 -10.76
C ALA A 200 -5.84 -3.18 -10.90
N GLN A 201 -6.66 -3.78 -10.03
CA GLN A 201 -8.10 -3.62 -9.95
C GLN A 201 -8.48 -3.19 -8.53
N VAL A 202 -9.40 -2.24 -8.40
CA VAL A 202 -9.82 -1.73 -7.10
C VAL A 202 -11.32 -1.94 -6.97
N CYS A 203 -11.77 -2.41 -5.81
CA CYS A 203 -13.20 -2.53 -5.53
C CYS A 203 -13.92 -1.18 -5.67
N ALA A 204 -15.18 -1.21 -6.12
CA ALA A 204 -15.97 0.01 -6.32
C ALA A 204 -16.30 0.72 -4.99
N LEU A 205 -16.47 -0.04 -3.91
CA LEU A 205 -16.82 0.50 -2.60
C LEU A 205 -15.66 0.41 -1.59
N PRO A 206 -15.61 1.32 -0.59
CA PRO A 206 -14.68 1.22 0.53
C PRO A 206 -14.82 -0.10 1.29
N TYR A 207 -13.70 -0.58 1.79
CA TYR A 207 -13.62 -1.75 2.64
C TYR A 207 -14.28 -1.47 4.00
N ALA A 208 -15.20 -2.34 4.38
CA ALA A 208 -15.76 -2.41 5.73
C ALA A 208 -15.31 -3.72 6.42
N PRO A 209 -14.98 -3.68 7.72
CA PRO A 209 -14.79 -4.89 8.52
C PRO A 209 -16.06 -5.74 8.53
N PRO A 210 -15.94 -7.08 8.52
CA PRO A 210 -17.10 -7.97 8.48
C PRO A 210 -18.02 -7.74 9.69
N SER A 211 -19.26 -7.30 9.43
CA SER A 211 -20.31 -7.04 10.43
C SER A 211 -21.69 -7.47 9.90
N GLY A 212 -22.71 -7.52 10.78
CA GLY A 212 -24.05 -8.01 10.43
C GLY A 212 -24.85 -7.12 9.46
N ASP A 213 -24.50 -5.84 9.32
CA ASP A 213 -25.28 -4.83 8.55
C ASP A 213 -24.66 -4.50 7.18
N MET A 214 -23.86 -5.40 6.61
CA MET A 214 -23.14 -5.09 5.36
C MET A 214 -24.02 -5.23 4.11
N ALA A 215 -23.93 -4.25 3.22
CA ALA A 215 -24.65 -4.27 1.96
C ALA A 215 -24.12 -5.39 1.04
N PRO A 216 -24.99 -6.11 0.30
CA PRO A 216 -24.57 -7.14 -0.67
C PRO A 216 -23.57 -6.62 -1.71
N GLU A 217 -23.63 -5.32 -2.01
CA GLU A 217 -22.78 -4.61 -2.97
C GLU A 217 -21.41 -4.21 -2.37
N GLN A 218 -21.29 -4.08 -1.04
CA GLN A 218 -20.03 -3.75 -0.35
C GLN A 218 -19.00 -4.88 -0.42
N HIS A 219 -19.47 -6.12 -0.64
CA HIS A 219 -18.65 -7.32 -0.71
C HIS A 219 -18.93 -8.06 -2.00
N VAL A 220 -18.71 -7.37 -3.11
CA VAL A 220 -18.38 -8.08 -4.33
C VAL A 220 -17.22 -8.99 -3.98
N THR A 221 -17.31 -10.25 -4.41
CA THR A 221 -16.33 -11.30 -4.14
C THR A 221 -14.92 -10.78 -4.21
N ASN A 222 -13.98 -11.57 -3.71
CA ASN A 222 -12.57 -11.33 -3.96
C ASN A 222 -12.22 -11.09 -5.47
N VAL A 223 -13.18 -11.21 -6.41
CA VAL A 223 -13.24 -10.44 -7.68
C VAL A 223 -14.67 -9.94 -7.98
N SER A 224 -14.89 -8.64 -8.24
CA SER A 224 -15.64 -8.13 -9.41
C SER A 224 -15.78 -6.60 -9.36
N CYS A 225 -15.40 -5.99 -10.49
CA CYS A 225 -15.71 -4.63 -10.83
C CYS A 225 -17.22 -4.52 -11.11
N ASN A 226 -17.97 -3.80 -10.27
CA ASN A 226 -19.28 -3.31 -10.69
C ASN A 226 -19.05 -2.12 -11.62
N VAL A 227 -18.92 -2.40 -12.92
CA VAL A 227 -18.72 -1.38 -13.97
C VAL A 227 -19.87 -0.37 -14.04
N ASP A 228 -21.05 -0.77 -13.56
CA ASP A 228 -22.25 0.07 -13.52
C ASP A 228 -22.33 0.93 -12.25
N SER A 229 -21.38 0.78 -11.32
CA SER A 229 -21.26 1.66 -10.15
C SER A 229 -20.73 3.02 -10.55
N SER A 230 -21.33 4.10 -10.01
CA SER A 230 -20.77 5.45 -10.12
C SER A 230 -19.36 5.59 -9.52
N ASN A 231 -18.95 4.65 -8.67
CA ASN A 231 -17.64 4.60 -8.03
C ASN A 231 -16.63 3.68 -8.76
N PHE A 232 -16.98 3.16 -9.94
CA PHE A 232 -16.11 2.28 -10.71
C PHE A 232 -14.79 2.96 -11.08
N VAL A 233 -13.68 2.26 -10.82
CA VAL A 233 -12.34 2.67 -11.22
C VAL A 233 -11.86 1.70 -12.30
N PRO A 234 -11.55 2.17 -13.52
CA PRO A 234 -10.99 1.33 -14.57
C PRO A 234 -9.69 0.66 -14.11
N GLU A 235 -9.48 -0.58 -14.54
CA GLU A 235 -8.25 -1.32 -14.28
C GLU A 235 -7.02 -0.59 -14.85
N ARG A 236 -5.89 -0.69 -14.16
CA ARG A 236 -4.65 -0.01 -14.54
C ARG A 236 -3.51 -0.99 -14.74
N PRO A 237 -2.75 -0.89 -15.83
CA PRO A 237 -1.57 -1.70 -16.01
C PRO A 237 -0.47 -1.29 -15.02
N VAL A 238 0.17 -2.28 -14.44
CA VAL A 238 1.39 -2.18 -13.65
C VAL A 238 2.49 -2.84 -14.50
N PRO A 239 3.31 -2.06 -15.22
CA PRO A 239 4.24 -2.60 -16.22
C PRO A 239 5.23 -3.63 -15.65
N ASP A 240 5.74 -3.39 -14.45
CA ASP A 240 6.59 -4.32 -13.71
C ASP A 240 6.20 -4.27 -12.22
N LEU A 241 5.42 -5.27 -11.79
CA LEU A 241 5.01 -5.49 -10.41
C LEU A 241 6.20 -5.85 -9.52
N ARG A 242 7.21 -6.56 -10.05
CA ARG A 242 8.45 -6.86 -9.31
C ARG A 242 9.23 -5.59 -8.97
N GLN A 243 9.25 -4.61 -9.87
CA GLN A 243 9.93 -3.33 -9.61
C GLN A 243 9.09 -2.39 -8.74
N SER A 244 7.79 -2.27 -9.02
CA SER A 244 6.92 -1.30 -8.36
C SER A 244 6.40 -1.78 -6.99
N HIS A 245 6.18 -3.08 -6.83
CA HIS A 245 5.64 -3.71 -5.63
C HIS A 245 6.31 -5.10 -5.41
N PRO A 246 7.62 -5.14 -5.13
CA PRO A 246 8.43 -6.38 -5.13
C PRO A 246 7.88 -7.49 -4.22
N GLU A 247 7.22 -7.11 -3.14
CA GLU A 247 6.69 -8.02 -2.13
C GLU A 247 5.29 -8.53 -2.48
N ALA A 248 4.48 -7.71 -3.16
CA ALA A 248 3.28 -8.21 -3.82
C ALA A 248 3.67 -9.24 -4.88
N PHE A 249 4.73 -8.97 -5.65
CA PHE A 249 5.28 -9.91 -6.60
C PHE A 249 5.78 -11.19 -5.93
N GLU A 250 6.58 -11.11 -4.86
CA GLU A 250 7.07 -12.29 -4.13
C GLU A 250 5.96 -13.07 -3.41
N ALA A 251 4.94 -12.40 -2.89
CA ALA A 251 3.75 -13.03 -2.34
C ALA A 251 3.03 -13.87 -3.41
N VAL A 252 2.88 -13.29 -4.61
CA VAL A 252 2.30 -13.98 -5.78
C VAL A 252 3.19 -15.13 -6.24
N VAL A 253 4.50 -14.94 -6.33
CA VAL A 253 5.46 -16.01 -6.63
C VAL A 253 5.33 -17.14 -5.61
N THR A 254 5.21 -16.83 -4.32
CA THR A 254 5.09 -17.83 -3.25
C THR A 254 3.78 -18.62 -3.38
N ALA A 255 2.65 -17.94 -3.58
CA ALA A 255 1.37 -18.59 -3.83
C ALA A 255 1.40 -19.45 -5.10
N LEU A 256 1.98 -18.95 -6.18
CA LEU A 256 2.12 -19.66 -7.45
C LEU A 256 3.10 -20.83 -7.36
N ARG A 257 4.12 -20.77 -6.50
CA ARG A 257 5.07 -21.87 -6.28
C ARG A 257 4.39 -23.04 -5.59
N SER A 258 3.60 -22.75 -4.56
CA SER A 258 2.76 -23.75 -3.89
C SER A 258 1.77 -24.38 -4.88
N LEU A 259 1.13 -23.55 -5.69
CA LEU A 259 0.25 -24.01 -6.76
C LEU A 259 0.98 -24.84 -7.82
N SER A 260 2.16 -24.42 -8.27
CA SER A 260 2.97 -25.12 -9.26
C SER A 260 3.31 -26.52 -8.78
N ARG A 261 3.73 -26.66 -7.51
CA ARG A 261 3.97 -27.96 -6.85
C ARG A 261 2.71 -28.83 -6.80
N ALA A 262 1.55 -28.25 -6.49
CA ALA A 262 0.28 -28.96 -6.45
C ALA A 262 -0.14 -29.50 -7.82
N CYS A 263 0.08 -28.70 -8.86
CA CYS A 263 -0.28 -29.01 -10.24
C CYS A 263 0.74 -29.93 -10.93
N ALA A 264 2.00 -29.97 -10.47
CA ALA A 264 3.09 -30.71 -11.09
C ALA A 264 2.77 -32.18 -11.46
N PRO A 265 2.01 -32.97 -10.66
CA PRO A 265 1.62 -34.33 -11.01
C PRO A 265 0.65 -34.42 -12.21
N ALA A 266 -0.15 -33.37 -12.42
CA ALA A 266 -1.12 -33.27 -13.52
C ALA A 266 -0.50 -32.65 -14.80
N LEU A 267 0.73 -32.14 -14.72
CA LEU A 267 1.43 -31.48 -15.82
C LEU A 267 2.38 -32.45 -16.55
N ALA A 268 2.33 -32.41 -17.87
CA ALA A 268 3.25 -33.21 -18.68
C ALA A 268 4.66 -32.62 -18.66
N PRO A 269 5.71 -33.46 -18.73
CA PRO A 269 7.10 -33.01 -18.67
C PRO A 269 7.60 -32.28 -19.94
N SER A 270 6.75 -32.06 -20.96
CA SER A 270 7.17 -31.49 -22.24
C SER A 270 7.34 -29.97 -22.17
N SER A 271 8.56 -29.48 -22.41
CA SER A 271 8.88 -28.05 -22.53
C SER A 271 8.30 -27.38 -23.77
N ASN A 272 7.84 -28.15 -24.76
CA ASN A 272 7.29 -27.62 -26.02
C ASN A 272 5.80 -27.28 -25.93
N ARG A 273 5.19 -27.45 -24.76
CA ARG A 273 3.78 -27.18 -24.51
C ARG A 273 3.67 -26.21 -23.34
N PHE A 274 2.79 -25.21 -23.49
CA PHE A 274 2.57 -24.23 -22.45
C PHE A 274 1.10 -23.81 -22.30
N GLU A 275 0.74 -23.38 -21.10
CA GLU A 275 -0.60 -22.90 -20.75
C GLU A 275 -0.50 -21.53 -20.08
N LEU A 276 -1.14 -20.50 -20.66
CA LEU A 276 -1.22 -19.15 -20.10
C LEU A 276 -2.52 -18.99 -19.30
N VAL A 277 -2.41 -18.54 -18.06
CA VAL A 277 -3.53 -18.32 -17.15
C VAL A 277 -3.44 -16.92 -16.54
N GLY A 278 -4.57 -16.24 -16.44
CA GLY A 278 -4.71 -15.06 -15.59
C GLY A 278 -5.06 -15.49 -14.17
N VAL A 279 -4.35 -15.02 -13.17
CA VAL A 279 -4.63 -15.32 -11.76
C VAL A 279 -4.96 -14.04 -11.04
N ASP A 280 -6.14 -14.03 -10.43
CA ASP A 280 -6.62 -12.92 -9.62
C ASP A 280 -6.26 -13.20 -8.17
N VAL A 281 -5.48 -12.29 -7.61
CA VAL A 281 -4.95 -12.39 -6.25
C VAL A 281 -5.41 -11.20 -5.44
N LEU A 282 -5.85 -11.48 -4.22
CA LEU A 282 -5.89 -10.47 -3.16
C LEU A 282 -4.71 -10.68 -2.26
N LEU A 283 -4.19 -9.58 -1.76
CA LEU A 283 -3.10 -9.60 -0.81
C LEU A 283 -3.71 -9.40 0.58
N GLU A 284 -3.40 -10.28 1.52
CA GLU A 284 -3.73 -10.12 2.93
C GLU A 284 -2.45 -9.82 3.69
N GLU A 285 -2.54 -8.88 4.62
CA GLU A 285 -1.48 -8.69 5.58
C GLU A 285 -1.76 -9.57 6.81
N ARG A 286 -0.94 -10.62 6.99
CA ARG A 286 -1.09 -11.56 8.09
C ARG A 286 0.27 -11.93 8.66
N ASP A 287 0.40 -11.85 9.98
CA ASP A 287 1.64 -12.16 10.71
C ASP A 287 2.86 -11.35 10.20
N ASN A 288 2.62 -10.10 9.77
CA ASN A 288 3.59 -9.21 9.12
C ASN A 288 4.14 -9.75 7.79
N GLU A 289 3.40 -10.60 7.08
CA GLU A 289 3.74 -10.99 5.71
C GLU A 289 2.58 -10.67 4.78
N LEU A 290 2.91 -10.25 3.57
CA LEU A 290 1.92 -10.10 2.53
C LEU A 290 1.67 -11.48 1.93
N LYS A 291 0.47 -12.01 2.14
CA LYS A 291 0.06 -13.30 1.63
C LYS A 291 -0.82 -13.09 0.43
N ALA A 292 -0.43 -13.69 -0.71
CA ALA A 292 -1.27 -13.69 -1.88
C ALA A 292 -2.29 -14.82 -1.77
N HIS A 293 -3.56 -14.44 -1.64
CA HIS A 293 -4.67 -15.35 -1.72
C HIS A 293 -5.14 -15.42 -3.16
N LEU A 294 -4.96 -16.59 -3.77
CA LEU A 294 -5.54 -16.86 -5.07
C LEU A 294 -7.06 -16.92 -4.95
N ILE A 295 -7.72 -16.10 -5.75
CA ILE A 295 -9.16 -15.91 -5.68
C ILE A 295 -9.86 -16.61 -6.83
N GLU A 296 -9.37 -16.35 -8.03
CA GLU A 296 -9.97 -16.78 -9.27
C GLU A 296 -8.88 -16.99 -10.31
N CYS A 297 -9.08 -18.00 -11.15
CA CYS A 297 -8.28 -18.18 -12.34
C CYS A 297 -9.13 -17.77 -13.54
N ASN A 298 -8.70 -16.68 -14.16
CA ASN A 298 -9.34 -16.09 -15.32
C ASN A 298 -8.66 -16.54 -16.62
N CYS A 299 -9.39 -16.39 -17.73
CA CYS A 299 -8.82 -16.64 -19.05
C CYS A 299 -7.58 -15.74 -19.29
N PRO A 300 -6.66 -16.16 -20.18
CA PRO A 300 -5.57 -15.31 -20.65
C PRO A 300 -6.10 -13.96 -21.16
N PRO A 301 -5.25 -12.91 -21.24
CA PRO A 301 -5.70 -11.57 -21.52
C PRO A 301 -6.48 -11.53 -22.83
N ASN A 302 -7.74 -11.08 -22.73
CA ASN A 302 -8.56 -10.85 -23.91
C ASN A 302 -8.01 -9.60 -24.60
N ALA A 303 -7.67 -9.71 -25.88
CA ALA A 303 -7.26 -8.57 -26.70
C ALA A 303 -8.45 -7.63 -27.03
N TYR A 304 -9.48 -7.54 -26.18
CA TYR A 304 -10.66 -6.72 -26.40
C TYR A 304 -10.57 -5.40 -25.63
N GLY A 305 -10.49 -4.34 -26.42
CA GLY A 305 -10.80 -2.95 -26.13
C GLY A 305 -11.10 -2.33 -27.49
N SER A 306 -12.33 -1.83 -27.66
CA SER A 306 -12.78 -1.19 -28.89
C SER A 306 -12.06 0.15 -29.08
N SER A 307 -11.60 0.40 -30.31
CA SER A 307 -10.88 1.60 -30.79
C SER A 307 -9.50 1.90 -30.17
N ASP A 308 -8.51 2.00 -31.05
CA ASP A 308 -7.19 2.66 -30.98
C ASP A 308 -6.64 3.17 -29.62
N HIS A 309 -5.43 2.69 -29.29
CA HIS A 309 -4.41 3.29 -28.41
C HIS A 309 -4.77 3.60 -26.94
N GLY A 310 -5.04 2.54 -26.15
CA GLY A 310 -5.12 2.62 -24.68
C GLY A 310 -3.98 1.86 -23.95
N PRO A 311 -3.69 2.22 -22.68
CA PRO A 311 -2.62 1.62 -21.89
C PRO A 311 -2.89 0.15 -21.52
N VAL A 312 -4.15 -0.28 -21.40
CA VAL A 312 -4.53 -1.67 -21.08
C VAL A 312 -4.28 -2.59 -22.27
N GLU A 313 -4.66 -2.15 -23.47
CA GLU A 313 -4.45 -2.88 -24.72
C GLU A 313 -2.96 -2.98 -25.04
N ALA A 314 -2.20 -1.90 -24.82
CA ALA A 314 -0.75 -1.90 -24.97
C ALA A 314 -0.09 -2.91 -24.01
N PHE A 315 -0.56 -2.98 -22.77
CA PHE A 315 -0.08 -3.94 -21.78
C PHE A 315 -0.40 -5.39 -22.20
N HIS A 316 -1.66 -5.71 -22.54
CA HIS A 316 -2.05 -7.05 -23.00
C HIS A 316 -1.28 -7.47 -24.26
N HIS A 317 -1.08 -6.54 -25.20
CA HIS A 317 -0.23 -6.78 -26.36
C HIS A 317 1.21 -7.13 -25.95
N GLY A 318 1.79 -6.37 -25.01
CA GLY A 318 3.11 -6.64 -24.45
C GLY A 318 3.23 -8.03 -23.81
N VAL A 319 2.24 -8.45 -23.02
CA VAL A 319 2.17 -9.81 -22.43
C VAL A 319 2.23 -10.88 -23.51
N VAL A 320 1.39 -10.75 -24.55
CA VAL A 320 1.28 -11.74 -25.63
C VAL A 320 2.55 -11.79 -26.47
N THR A 321 3.09 -10.65 -26.89
CA THR A 321 4.34 -10.62 -27.68
C THR A 321 5.51 -11.20 -26.89
N SER A 322 5.62 -10.85 -25.61
CA SER A 322 6.66 -11.38 -24.72
C SER A 322 6.52 -12.89 -24.50
N LEU A 323 5.29 -13.39 -24.26
CA LEU A 323 5.01 -14.83 -24.11
C LEU A 323 5.46 -15.60 -25.34
N LEU A 324 5.11 -15.12 -26.53
CA LEU A 324 5.44 -15.81 -27.77
C LEU A 324 6.95 -15.80 -28.00
N ALA A 325 7.65 -14.67 -27.78
CA ALA A 325 9.11 -14.65 -27.83
C ALA A 325 9.73 -15.66 -26.83
N PHE A 326 9.22 -15.74 -25.61
CA PHE A 326 9.73 -16.63 -24.58
C PHE A 326 9.44 -18.12 -24.84
N CYS A 327 8.20 -18.47 -25.19
CA CYS A 327 7.77 -19.86 -25.29
C CYS A 327 7.95 -20.48 -26.68
N VAL A 328 7.90 -19.66 -27.74
CA VAL A 328 7.97 -20.13 -29.13
C VAL A 328 9.38 -20.02 -29.69
N LEU A 329 10.04 -18.87 -29.44
CA LEU A 329 11.39 -18.60 -29.93
C LEU A 329 12.50 -18.99 -28.95
N ASP A 330 12.14 -19.48 -27.76
CA ASP A 330 13.10 -19.78 -26.70
C ASP A 330 14.00 -18.59 -26.33
N ALA A 331 13.51 -17.36 -26.57
CA ALA A 331 14.28 -16.15 -26.33
C ALA A 331 14.46 -15.93 -24.81
N PRO A 332 15.65 -15.50 -24.36
CA PRO A 332 15.84 -15.06 -22.98
C PRO A 332 14.84 -13.96 -22.65
N SER A 333 14.20 -14.07 -21.49
CA SER A 333 13.22 -13.10 -21.04
C SER A 333 13.50 -12.67 -19.62
N GLU A 334 13.62 -11.35 -19.44
CA GLU A 334 13.67 -10.71 -18.12
C GLU A 334 12.27 -10.44 -17.56
N THR A 335 11.24 -10.58 -18.41
CA THR A 335 9.83 -10.31 -18.10
C THR A 335 9.05 -11.55 -17.67
N TRP A 336 9.56 -12.76 -17.92
CA TRP A 336 9.01 -14.03 -17.40
C TRP A 336 9.93 -14.63 -16.36
N VAL A 337 9.54 -14.53 -15.09
CA VAL A 337 10.35 -15.00 -13.96
C VAL A 337 9.96 -16.42 -13.61
N CYS A 338 10.95 -17.32 -13.51
CA CYS A 338 10.71 -18.69 -13.06
C CYS A 338 10.29 -18.69 -11.58
N VAL A 339 9.11 -19.22 -11.29
CA VAL A 339 8.56 -19.30 -9.94
C VAL A 339 9.24 -20.41 -9.11
N ASP A 340 9.76 -21.44 -9.80
CA ASP A 340 10.28 -22.68 -9.21
C ASP A 340 11.81 -22.67 -8.97
N ALA A 341 12.45 -21.50 -8.87
CA ALA A 341 13.92 -21.34 -8.98
C ALA A 341 14.79 -21.91 -7.82
N GLN A 342 14.24 -22.72 -6.90
CA GLN A 342 15.05 -23.43 -5.90
C GLN A 342 14.74 -24.94 -5.91
N LYS A 343 15.63 -25.66 -6.60
CA LYS A 343 15.72 -27.11 -6.88
C LYS A 343 14.68 -27.70 -7.85
N PRO A 344 15.12 -28.40 -8.91
CA PRO A 344 14.22 -29.24 -9.68
C PRO A 344 13.72 -30.37 -8.79
N CYS A 345 12.41 -30.59 -8.75
CA CYS A 345 11.86 -31.84 -8.24
C CYS A 345 12.10 -32.92 -9.31
N ASP A 346 13.36 -33.35 -9.44
CA ASP A 346 13.81 -34.44 -10.32
C ASP A 346 13.74 -35.81 -9.64
N THR A 347 12.95 -35.95 -8.56
CA THR A 347 12.60 -37.29 -8.07
C THR A 347 11.32 -37.74 -8.76
N ALA A 348 11.47 -38.76 -9.59
CA ALA A 348 10.40 -39.48 -10.23
C ALA A 348 9.40 -39.98 -9.18
N PHE A 349 8.32 -39.23 -8.98
CA PHE A 349 7.11 -39.73 -8.32
C PHE A 349 6.19 -40.33 -9.39
N SER A 350 6.69 -41.34 -10.10
CA SER A 350 5.83 -42.31 -10.77
C SER A 350 5.68 -43.52 -9.86
N THR A 351 4.51 -44.16 -9.92
CA THR A 351 4.21 -45.52 -9.42
C THR A 351 3.90 -45.77 -7.94
N ALA A 352 3.51 -44.77 -7.16
CA ALA A 352 2.83 -45.06 -5.90
C ALA A 352 1.63 -44.15 -5.67
N LEU A 353 0.45 -44.79 -5.63
CA LEU A 353 -0.85 -44.31 -5.15
C LEU A 353 -1.85 -43.94 -6.25
N GLY A 354 -2.47 -45.02 -6.76
CA GLY A 354 -3.87 -44.99 -7.19
C GLY A 354 -4.84 -44.83 -6.01
N PRO A 355 -6.15 -44.80 -6.28
CA PRO A 355 -7.15 -44.10 -5.48
C PRO A 355 -7.74 -44.98 -4.37
N ALA A 356 -7.23 -44.88 -3.15
CA ALA A 356 -7.93 -45.26 -1.92
C ALA A 356 -7.07 -44.99 -0.67
N LEU A 357 -7.75 -44.72 0.45
CA LEU A 357 -7.30 -44.85 1.85
C LEU A 357 -6.75 -43.61 2.59
N ALA A 358 -7.72 -42.85 3.12
CA ALA A 358 -7.94 -42.61 4.55
C ALA A 358 -6.74 -42.34 5.49
N TRP A 359 -6.64 -41.08 5.92
CA TRP A 359 -6.72 -40.64 7.32
C TRP A 359 -6.52 -41.72 8.40
N ARG A 360 -5.31 -41.78 9.00
CA ARG A 360 -5.12 -42.23 10.40
C ARG A 360 -3.73 -41.98 11.03
N ARG A 361 -2.81 -41.26 10.39
CA ARG A 361 -1.44 -41.06 10.93
C ARG A 361 -1.00 -39.61 11.19
N PHE A 362 -1.92 -38.65 11.19
CA PHE A 362 -1.61 -37.22 11.38
C PHE A 362 -1.73 -36.71 12.84
N ARG A 363 -1.35 -37.52 13.83
CA ARG A 363 -1.33 -37.12 15.26
C ARG A 363 0.02 -37.21 15.96
N ALA A 364 1.13 -37.38 15.24
CA ALA A 364 2.44 -37.59 15.87
C ALA A 364 3.56 -36.63 15.42
N ALA A 365 3.26 -35.58 14.66
CA ALA A 365 4.27 -34.63 14.16
C ALA A 365 4.09 -33.20 14.70
N SER A 366 3.56 -33.04 15.91
CA SER A 366 3.42 -31.72 16.60
C SER A 366 4.47 -31.49 17.70
N LYS A 367 5.56 -32.25 17.71
CA LYS A 367 6.67 -32.02 18.64
C LYS A 367 7.96 -32.24 17.89
N LEU A 368 8.42 -31.20 17.20
CA LEU A 368 9.81 -30.94 16.80
C LEU A 368 9.74 -29.91 15.67
N LEU A 369 9.99 -28.64 16.01
CA LEU A 369 10.88 -27.71 15.30
C LEU A 369 10.70 -26.30 15.89
N ASP A 370 11.12 -26.15 17.15
CA ASP A 370 11.84 -24.94 17.55
C ASP A 370 13.26 -25.09 17.01
N ALA A 371 13.52 -24.44 15.89
CA ALA A 371 14.88 -24.12 15.45
C ALA A 371 14.79 -22.90 14.53
N VAL A 372 15.36 -21.80 15.02
CA VAL A 372 15.62 -20.53 14.36
C VAL A 372 15.95 -20.74 12.87
N SER A 373 15.15 -20.12 12.00
CA SER A 373 15.49 -19.87 10.60
C SER A 373 15.03 -18.44 10.28
N GLU A 374 15.98 -17.58 9.97
CA GLU A 374 15.78 -16.16 9.64
C GLU A 374 14.67 -16.00 8.59
N ARG A 375 13.57 -15.33 8.98
CA ARG A 375 12.48 -14.97 8.07
C ARG A 375 12.88 -13.71 7.28
N PRO A 376 12.55 -13.61 5.99
CA PRO A 376 12.72 -12.36 5.26
C PRO A 376 11.82 -11.25 5.85
N PRO A 377 12.24 -9.99 5.76
CA PRO A 377 11.51 -8.86 6.35
C PRO A 377 10.10 -8.70 5.75
N SER A 378 9.12 -8.29 6.57
CA SER A 378 7.79 -7.82 6.12
C SER A 378 7.89 -6.73 5.06
N VAL A 379 6.81 -6.42 4.35
CA VAL A 379 6.80 -5.32 3.37
C VAL A 379 7.23 -3.99 3.95
N SER A 380 6.60 -3.68 5.07
CA SER A 380 6.94 -2.51 5.84
C SER A 380 8.41 -2.54 6.27
N THR A 381 8.91 -3.70 6.70
CA THR A 381 10.31 -3.89 7.09
C THR A 381 11.26 -3.77 5.88
N ALA A 382 10.91 -4.28 4.69
CA ALA A 382 11.76 -4.21 3.51
C ALA A 382 11.89 -2.77 3.00
N ILE A 383 10.78 -2.04 2.89
CA ILE A 383 10.78 -0.60 2.56
C ILE A 383 11.58 0.18 3.60
N ALA A 384 11.38 -0.11 4.89
CA ALA A 384 12.13 0.52 5.97
C ALA A 384 13.63 0.22 5.89
N LEU A 385 14.04 -1.03 5.64
CA LEU A 385 15.44 -1.42 5.45
C LEU A 385 16.04 -0.77 4.20
N GLN A 386 15.27 -0.63 3.11
CA GLN A 386 15.71 0.09 1.92
C GLN A 386 15.91 1.58 2.21
N ALA A 387 14.99 2.20 2.95
CA ALA A 387 15.10 3.57 3.41
C ALA A 387 16.34 3.75 4.29
N ARG A 388 16.54 2.88 5.28
CA ARG A 388 17.69 2.90 6.21
C ARG A 388 19.04 3.00 5.52
N ARG A 389 19.22 2.35 4.36
CA ARG A 389 20.47 2.46 3.58
C ARG A 389 20.84 3.90 3.20
N ARG A 390 19.90 4.84 3.24
CA ARG A 390 20.12 6.26 2.95
C ARG A 390 20.48 7.05 4.21
N PHE A 391 20.27 6.54 5.42
CA PHE A 391 20.47 7.28 6.66
C PHE A 391 21.75 6.82 7.36
N ALA A 392 22.71 7.74 7.53
CA ALA A 392 23.98 7.44 8.19
C ALA A 392 23.83 7.01 9.66
N PHE A 393 22.69 7.34 10.29
CA PHE A 393 22.38 6.88 11.65
C PHE A 393 22.39 5.36 11.81
N PHE A 394 22.07 4.61 10.76
CA PHE A 394 22.04 3.15 10.79
C PHE A 394 23.35 2.50 10.31
N ASP A 395 24.41 3.27 10.16
CA ASP A 395 25.75 2.75 9.91
C ASP A 395 26.36 2.14 11.20
N ASP A 396 27.38 1.30 11.04
CA ASP A 396 28.24 0.80 12.13
C ASP A 396 27.52 0.04 13.28
N ASP A 397 26.70 -0.96 12.95
CA ASP A 397 26.01 -1.84 13.91
C ASP A 397 25.16 -1.10 14.96
N ASN A 398 24.72 0.14 14.69
CA ASN A 398 23.89 0.90 15.62
C ASN A 398 22.61 0.12 15.98
N ARG A 399 22.52 -0.29 17.24
CA ARG A 399 21.43 -1.15 17.77
C ARG A 399 20.27 -0.35 18.34
N TRP A 400 20.25 0.97 18.22
CA TRP A 400 19.15 1.75 18.79
C TRP A 400 17.83 1.53 18.05
N ALA A 401 16.77 1.20 18.79
CA ALA A 401 15.41 1.30 18.29
C ALA A 401 14.96 2.76 18.42
N PHE A 402 15.06 3.54 17.35
CA PHE A 402 14.80 4.98 17.40
C PHE A 402 13.31 5.30 17.14
N LEU A 403 12.54 5.42 18.23
CA LEU A 403 11.08 5.61 18.22
C LEU A 403 10.67 7.01 18.73
N GLU A 404 11.54 8.01 18.58
CA GLU A 404 11.34 9.40 19.02
C GLU A 404 11.35 10.39 17.84
N ASN A 405 10.82 9.97 16.70
CA ASN A 405 10.84 10.77 15.46
C ASN A 405 10.01 12.07 15.53
N GLY A 406 9.01 12.14 16.42
CA GLY A 406 8.22 13.34 16.65
C GLY A 406 8.97 14.48 17.34
N GLY A 407 10.12 14.19 17.97
CA GLY A 407 11.06 15.19 18.49
C GLY A 407 12.04 15.69 17.42
N GLY A 408 12.41 14.79 16.50
CA GLY A 408 13.20 15.07 15.32
C GLY A 408 13.54 13.77 14.60
N THR A 409 13.47 13.77 13.28
CA THR A 409 13.80 12.60 12.46
C THR A 409 15.30 12.49 12.24
N GLN A 410 15.76 11.28 11.94
CA GLN A 410 17.09 11.07 11.37
C GLN A 410 17.16 11.66 9.96
N VAL A 411 18.38 11.92 9.49
CA VAL A 411 18.64 12.67 8.25
C VAL A 411 19.35 11.77 7.23
N PRO A 412 18.93 11.75 5.94
CA PRO A 412 19.58 10.95 4.91
C PRO A 412 20.93 11.56 4.50
N ARG A 413 21.84 10.74 3.97
CA ARG A 413 23.20 11.12 3.60
C ARG A 413 23.24 12.27 2.61
N CYS A 414 22.38 12.28 1.60
CA CYS A 414 22.34 13.37 0.62
C CYS A 414 22.14 14.74 1.29
N VAL A 415 21.35 14.81 2.37
CA VAL A 415 21.13 16.03 3.15
C VAL A 415 22.36 16.39 3.99
N ILE A 416 23.00 15.40 4.62
CA ILE A 416 24.24 15.58 5.40
C ILE A 416 25.36 16.10 4.49
N GLU A 417 25.60 15.42 3.36
CA GLU A 417 26.61 15.74 2.37
C GLU A 417 26.38 17.12 1.75
N ALA A 418 25.13 17.46 1.40
CA ALA A 418 24.81 18.79 0.88
C ALA A 418 25.10 19.89 1.91
N SER A 419 24.77 19.66 3.18
CA SER A 419 25.07 20.60 4.28
C SER A 419 26.58 20.78 4.47
N GLN A 420 27.34 19.67 4.46
CA GLN A 420 28.80 19.69 4.58
C GLN A 420 29.47 20.39 3.38
N ASN A 421 29.03 20.10 2.16
CA ASN A 421 29.54 20.71 0.94
C ASN A 421 29.29 22.22 0.93
N ALA A 422 28.14 22.68 1.42
CA ALA A 422 27.83 24.10 1.56
C ALA A 422 28.77 24.80 2.56
N LEU A 423 29.15 24.14 3.66
CA LEU A 423 30.12 24.67 4.63
C LEU A 423 31.54 24.75 4.06
N GLN A 424 31.91 23.81 3.17
CA GLN A 424 33.23 23.76 2.53
C GLN A 424 33.35 24.68 1.30
N ALA A 425 32.24 25.24 0.82
CA ALA A 425 32.22 26.09 -0.37
C ALA A 425 33.09 27.35 -0.20
N ARG A 426 34.01 27.57 -1.14
CA ARG A 426 34.93 28.74 -1.12
C ARG A 426 34.20 30.08 -1.24
N TRP A 427 33.05 30.10 -1.91
CA TRP A 427 32.24 31.31 -2.15
C TRP A 427 30.86 31.18 -1.50
N ARG A 428 30.83 31.37 -0.18
CA ARG A 428 29.65 31.13 0.66
C ARG A 428 28.42 31.96 0.29
N ASP A 429 28.60 33.19 -0.19
CA ASP A 429 27.47 34.07 -0.54
C ASP A 429 26.73 33.58 -1.79
N ILE A 430 27.48 33.21 -2.84
CA ILE A 430 26.90 32.73 -4.10
C ILE A 430 26.25 31.36 -3.90
N HIS A 431 26.95 30.43 -3.25
CA HIS A 431 26.42 29.09 -2.99
C HIS A 431 25.24 29.13 -2.01
N GLY A 432 25.31 29.99 -1.00
CA GLY A 432 24.23 30.18 -0.05
C GLY A 432 22.97 30.80 -0.65
N ALA A 433 23.12 31.75 -1.58
CA ALA A 433 21.98 32.28 -2.33
C ALA A 433 21.32 31.20 -3.20
N ALA A 434 22.11 30.40 -3.92
CA ALA A 434 21.62 29.29 -4.73
C ALA A 434 20.92 28.21 -3.88
N ALA A 435 21.51 27.84 -2.74
CA ALA A 435 20.95 26.85 -1.82
C ALA A 435 19.59 27.30 -1.25
N ARG A 436 19.47 28.58 -0.87
CA ARG A 436 18.19 29.16 -0.41
C ARG A 436 17.11 29.09 -1.49
N GLU A 437 17.46 29.44 -2.72
CA GLU A 437 16.48 29.43 -3.81
C GLU A 437 16.08 28.02 -4.24
N ALA A 438 17.01 27.07 -4.22
CA ALA A 438 16.73 25.65 -4.44
C ALA A 438 15.79 25.10 -3.34
N CYS A 439 16.08 25.41 -2.07
CA CYS A 439 15.24 25.02 -0.93
C CYS A 439 13.81 25.58 -1.06
N ARG A 440 13.68 26.86 -1.44
CA ARG A 440 12.37 27.49 -1.66
C ARG A 440 11.62 26.85 -2.82
N SER A 441 12.32 26.64 -3.95
CA SER A 441 11.74 26.01 -5.14
C SER A 441 11.22 24.61 -4.83
N PHE A 442 11.98 23.83 -4.08
CA PHE A 442 11.53 22.53 -3.57
C PHE A 442 10.31 22.68 -2.68
N ALA A 443 10.32 23.61 -1.72
CA ALA A 443 9.20 23.84 -0.82
C ALA A 443 7.91 24.25 -1.56
N CYS A 444 8.00 25.06 -2.62
CA CYS A 444 6.88 25.41 -3.49
C CYS A 444 6.25 24.16 -4.10
N ARG A 445 7.07 23.23 -4.65
CA ARG A 445 6.60 21.96 -5.20
C ARG A 445 6.04 21.04 -4.11
N TRP A 446 6.71 20.97 -2.97
CA TRP A 446 6.34 20.07 -1.87
C TRP A 446 4.97 20.44 -1.28
N LEU A 447 4.75 21.73 -0.99
CA LEU A 447 3.52 22.29 -0.42
C LEU A 447 2.44 22.61 -1.48
N GLN A 448 2.81 22.63 -2.76
CA GLN A 448 1.97 23.13 -3.87
C GLN A 448 1.48 24.57 -3.61
N LYS A 449 2.43 25.46 -3.28
CA LYS A 449 2.19 26.89 -3.05
C LYS A 449 3.16 27.72 -3.88
N ASP A 450 2.65 28.73 -4.58
CA ASP A 450 3.48 29.59 -5.44
C ASP A 450 4.39 30.51 -4.62
N THR A 451 3.93 30.94 -3.46
CA THR A 451 4.70 31.79 -2.54
C THR A 451 5.13 31.00 -1.32
N VAL A 452 6.44 30.85 -1.11
CA VAL A 452 7.00 30.22 0.09
C VAL A 452 8.13 31.06 0.67
N PHE A 453 8.16 31.19 2.00
CA PHE A 453 9.29 31.74 2.74
C PHE A 453 9.93 30.70 3.65
N LEU A 454 11.22 30.84 3.91
CA LEU A 454 11.99 29.97 4.79
C LEU A 454 12.20 30.64 6.16
N ALA A 455 12.31 29.84 7.22
CA ALA A 455 12.55 30.29 8.58
C ALA A 455 13.50 29.34 9.32
N ALA A 456 14.13 29.80 10.40
CA ALA A 456 15.04 28.98 11.19
C ALA A 456 14.36 27.75 11.83
N ASN A 457 13.07 27.84 12.16
CA ASN A 457 12.23 26.75 12.66
C ASN A 457 10.75 27.13 12.52
N ALA A 458 9.84 26.18 12.82
CA ALA A 458 8.40 26.39 12.67
C ALA A 458 7.86 27.48 13.60
N SER A 459 8.39 27.60 14.83
CA SER A 459 7.99 28.68 15.75
C SER A 459 8.28 30.06 15.15
N ASN A 460 9.47 30.26 14.56
CA ASN A 460 9.80 31.52 13.89
C ASN A 460 8.97 31.76 12.62
N ALA A 461 8.59 30.71 11.88
CA ALA A 461 7.66 30.85 10.76
C ALA A 461 6.27 31.31 11.25
N LEU A 462 5.79 30.76 12.36
CA LEU A 462 4.50 31.14 12.95
C LEU A 462 4.53 32.54 13.58
N ASP A 463 5.62 32.93 14.24
CA ASP A 463 5.87 34.31 14.69
C ASP A 463 5.83 35.30 13.52
N GLN A 464 6.42 34.91 12.38
CA GLN A 464 6.40 35.71 11.17
C GLN A 464 4.97 35.89 10.64
N VAL A 465 4.22 34.78 10.49
CA VAL A 465 2.82 34.81 10.04
C VAL A 465 1.96 35.65 10.99
N ALA A 466 2.13 35.48 12.30
CA ALA A 466 1.42 36.30 13.29
C ALA A 466 1.74 37.78 13.11
N SER A 467 3.01 38.16 12.98
CA SER A 467 3.37 39.58 12.79
C SER A 467 2.82 40.24 11.51
N LEU A 468 2.31 39.44 10.56
CA LEU A 468 1.73 39.87 9.28
C LEU A 468 0.20 39.82 9.27
N THR A 469 -0.42 39.59 10.42
CA THR A 469 -1.88 39.57 10.58
C THR A 469 -2.26 40.37 11.83
N ASP A 470 -3.53 40.70 12.00
CA ASP A 470 -4.04 41.44 13.16
C ASP A 470 -5.39 40.89 13.67
N GLY A 471 -5.91 41.46 14.75
CA GLY A 471 -7.27 41.20 15.25
C GLY A 471 -7.51 39.88 16.02
N PRO A 472 -8.78 39.59 16.38
CA PRO A 472 -9.15 38.41 17.16
C PRO A 472 -8.83 37.07 16.47
N VAL A 473 -8.44 36.08 17.28
CA VAL A 473 -7.95 34.78 16.82
C VAL A 473 -8.68 33.61 17.49
N ILE A 474 -8.88 32.52 16.75
CA ILE A 474 -9.27 31.23 17.32
C ILE A 474 -8.04 30.33 17.42
N LEU A 475 -7.79 29.81 18.63
CA LEU A 475 -6.77 28.81 18.93
C LEU A 475 -7.43 27.56 19.52
N THR A 476 -6.76 26.41 19.45
CA THR A 476 -7.21 25.18 20.10
C THR A 476 -6.20 24.65 21.10
N ASP A 477 -6.67 24.11 22.22
CA ASP A 477 -5.83 23.45 23.21
C ASP A 477 -5.28 22.09 22.77
N ALA A 478 -5.74 21.55 21.63
CA ALA A 478 -5.13 20.41 20.95
C ALA A 478 -3.80 20.75 20.23
N ALA A 479 -3.48 22.03 20.08
CA ALA A 479 -2.33 22.48 19.30
C ALA A 479 -1.01 22.42 20.10
N HIS A 480 0.08 22.27 19.35
CA HIS A 480 1.42 22.47 19.87
C HIS A 480 1.64 23.96 20.21
N ASP A 481 2.38 24.22 21.27
CA ASP A 481 2.65 25.54 21.85
C ASP A 481 3.25 26.55 20.85
N ALA A 482 4.03 26.06 19.87
CA ALA A 482 4.51 26.88 18.75
C ALA A 482 3.39 27.53 17.92
N LEU A 483 2.22 26.89 17.78
CA LEU A 483 1.03 27.44 17.12
C LEU A 483 0.24 28.36 18.05
N LEU A 484 0.49 28.33 19.36
CA LEU A 484 -0.25 29.12 20.36
C LEU A 484 0.45 30.45 20.65
N ARG A 485 1.72 30.40 21.06
CA ARG A 485 2.48 31.56 21.57
C ARG A 485 2.43 32.82 20.69
N PRO A 486 2.56 32.73 19.35
CA PRO A 486 2.58 33.91 18.49
C PRO A 486 1.32 34.78 18.60
N TRP A 487 0.22 34.19 19.06
CA TRP A 487 -1.11 34.79 19.06
C TRP A 487 -1.61 35.16 20.46
N MET A 488 -0.92 34.73 21.52
CA MET A 488 -1.37 34.87 22.91
C MET A 488 -1.54 36.32 23.40
N GLN A 489 -0.93 37.30 22.72
CA GLN A 489 -1.10 38.72 23.03
C GLN A 489 -2.37 39.34 22.43
N ARG A 490 -3.18 38.55 21.70
CA ARG A 490 -4.41 39.00 21.04
C ARG A 490 -5.66 38.62 21.83
N SER A 491 -6.82 39.07 21.35
CA SER A 491 -8.11 38.54 21.82
C SER A 491 -8.29 37.11 21.28
N VAL A 492 -8.16 36.12 22.16
CA VAL A 492 -8.22 34.68 21.81
C VAL A 492 -9.58 34.11 22.19
N ARG A 493 -10.20 33.37 21.25
CA ARG A 493 -11.28 32.42 21.54
C ARG A 493 -10.74 31.00 21.50
N TRP A 494 -11.02 30.22 22.54
CA TRP A 494 -10.49 28.86 22.67
C TRP A 494 -11.48 27.83 22.12
N TRP A 495 -11.07 27.14 21.06
CA TRP A 495 -11.72 25.93 20.57
C TRP A 495 -11.21 24.73 21.37
N ARG A 496 -12.03 24.31 22.33
CA ARG A 496 -11.69 23.23 23.27
C ARG A 496 -11.82 21.86 22.60
N CYS A 497 -10.77 21.05 22.70
CA CYS A 497 -10.80 19.68 22.23
C CYS A 497 -11.52 18.74 23.20
N GLY A 498 -11.99 17.60 22.68
CA GLY A 498 -12.51 16.50 23.49
C GLY A 498 -11.42 15.85 24.36
N GLN A 499 -11.82 14.97 25.28
CA GLN A 499 -10.86 14.21 26.12
C GLN A 499 -9.94 13.30 25.29
N ASP A 500 -10.38 12.88 24.11
CA ASP A 500 -9.61 12.12 23.12
C ASP A 500 -8.83 13.02 22.14
N GLY A 501 -8.83 14.33 22.38
CA GLY A 501 -8.25 15.33 21.49
C GLY A 501 -9.07 15.58 20.22
N SER A 502 -10.36 15.21 20.16
CA SER A 502 -11.23 15.56 19.02
C SER A 502 -11.37 17.07 18.84
N LEU A 503 -11.50 17.49 17.59
CA LEU A 503 -11.80 18.87 17.20
C LEU A 503 -13.12 18.89 16.45
N ASP A 504 -14.21 19.07 17.20
CA ASP A 504 -15.57 18.96 16.69
C ASP A 504 -16.08 20.30 16.14
N LEU A 505 -16.72 20.27 14.97
CA LEU A 505 -17.25 21.48 14.32
C LEU A 505 -18.41 22.11 15.12
N GLU A 506 -19.14 21.31 15.89
CA GLU A 506 -20.21 21.79 16.78
C GLU A 506 -19.67 22.74 17.86
N THR A 507 -18.44 22.52 18.35
CA THR A 507 -17.81 23.40 19.34
C THR A 507 -17.05 24.56 18.71
N LEU A 508 -16.67 24.44 17.42
CA LEU A 508 -16.07 25.53 16.65
C LEU A 508 -17.12 26.56 16.22
N THR A 509 -18.27 26.12 15.72
CA THR A 509 -19.28 26.97 15.07
C THR A 509 -19.72 28.17 15.94
N PRO A 510 -19.99 28.02 17.25
CA PRO A 510 -20.37 29.15 18.11
C PRO A 510 -19.26 30.18 18.34
N LEU A 511 -18.00 29.83 18.05
CA LEU A 511 -16.85 30.73 18.18
C LEU A 511 -16.64 31.58 16.92
N LEU A 512 -17.27 31.21 15.80
CA LEU A 512 -17.11 31.86 14.51
C LEU A 512 -18.09 33.04 14.36
N ASP A 513 -17.56 34.22 14.05
CA ASP A 513 -18.33 35.37 13.59
C ASP A 513 -17.46 36.31 12.73
N ALA A 514 -18.05 37.35 12.15
CA ALA A 514 -17.36 38.29 11.26
C ALA A 514 -16.20 39.08 11.93
N SER A 515 -16.08 39.07 13.26
CA SER A 515 -14.99 39.73 13.98
C SER A 515 -13.70 38.91 14.00
N ILE A 516 -13.78 37.58 13.79
CA ILE A 516 -12.62 36.70 13.76
C ILE A 516 -11.74 37.00 12.55
N LYS A 517 -10.46 37.27 12.80
CA LYS A 517 -9.47 37.60 11.78
C LYS A 517 -8.52 36.45 11.47
N VAL A 518 -8.26 35.58 12.44
CA VAL A 518 -7.36 34.44 12.25
C VAL A 518 -7.92 33.17 12.89
N VAL A 519 -7.78 32.03 12.23
CA VAL A 519 -8.06 30.71 12.81
C VAL A 519 -6.84 29.82 12.62
N CYS A 520 -6.31 29.27 13.72
CA CYS A 520 -5.16 28.39 13.71
C CYS A 520 -5.59 26.93 13.89
N VAL A 521 -5.14 26.06 12.99
CA VAL A 521 -5.57 24.65 12.94
C VAL A 521 -4.35 23.75 12.85
N PRO A 522 -4.12 22.82 13.79
CA PRO A 522 -3.14 21.75 13.58
C PRO A 522 -3.67 20.78 12.52
N ALA A 523 -2.80 20.29 11.63
CA ALA A 523 -3.16 19.22 10.69
C ALA A 523 -3.15 17.84 11.34
N ALA A 524 -2.29 17.67 12.35
CA ALA A 524 -2.24 16.45 13.16
C ALA A 524 -1.72 16.73 14.58
N SER A 525 -2.12 15.88 15.52
CA SER A 525 -1.61 15.86 16.89
C SER A 525 -0.20 15.28 16.92
N ASN A 526 0.74 16.04 17.50
CA ASN A 526 2.10 15.56 17.75
C ASN A 526 2.20 14.58 18.94
N VAL A 527 1.11 14.38 19.68
CA VAL A 527 1.08 13.53 20.89
C VAL A 527 0.41 12.19 20.56
N SER A 528 -0.81 12.23 20.02
CA SER A 528 -1.64 11.04 19.77
C SER A 528 -1.62 10.57 18.33
N GLY A 529 -1.03 11.32 17.40
CA GLY A 529 -1.04 10.99 15.96
C GLY A 529 -2.39 11.22 15.27
N ARG A 530 -3.39 11.78 15.97
CA ARG A 530 -4.69 12.12 15.37
C ARG A 530 -4.53 13.04 14.16
N VAL A 531 -5.17 12.71 13.06
CA VAL A 531 -5.28 13.58 11.88
C VAL A 531 -6.58 14.35 11.95
N TYR A 532 -6.53 15.67 11.72
CA TYR A 532 -7.72 16.51 11.69
C TYR A 532 -8.18 16.72 10.26
N ASP A 533 -9.49 16.75 10.03
CA ASP A 533 -10.09 17.02 8.71
C ASP A 533 -10.01 18.53 8.39
N VAL A 534 -8.79 18.96 8.07
CA VAL A 534 -8.48 20.36 7.75
C VAL A 534 -9.33 20.89 6.59
N PRO A 535 -9.57 20.16 5.48
CA PRO A 535 -10.47 20.62 4.43
C PRO A 535 -11.88 20.99 4.93
N THR A 536 -12.52 20.11 5.70
CA THR A 536 -13.87 20.35 6.23
C THR A 536 -13.87 21.48 7.27
N ILE A 537 -12.85 21.56 8.12
CA ILE A 537 -12.67 22.67 9.07
C ILE A 537 -12.53 24.00 8.33
N ILE A 538 -11.71 24.05 7.27
CA ILE A 538 -11.56 25.26 6.44
C ILE A 538 -12.90 25.65 5.83
N GLN A 539 -13.65 24.71 5.26
CA GLN A 539 -14.94 25.00 4.66
C GLN A 539 -15.89 25.67 5.68
N CYS A 540 -16.03 25.08 6.88
CA CYS A 540 -16.85 25.63 7.95
C CYS A 540 -16.42 27.07 8.34
N ILE A 541 -15.11 27.30 8.48
CA ILE A 541 -14.57 28.65 8.78
C ILE A 541 -14.88 29.64 7.67
N ARG A 542 -14.74 29.23 6.39
CA ARG A 542 -14.96 30.11 5.25
C ARG A 542 -16.42 30.52 5.10
N GLU A 543 -17.35 29.64 5.43
CA GLU A 543 -18.79 29.92 5.40
C GLU A 543 -19.18 30.98 6.45
N ALA A 544 -18.65 30.88 7.68
CA ALA A 544 -18.98 31.81 8.76
C ALA A 544 -18.12 33.09 8.78
N CYS A 545 -16.84 32.98 8.41
CA CYS A 545 -15.81 34.01 8.52
C CYS A 545 -15.02 34.15 7.21
N PRO A 546 -15.67 34.56 6.09
CA PRO A 546 -15.07 34.49 4.75
C PRO A 546 -13.79 35.30 4.60
N HIS A 547 -13.53 36.29 5.46
CA HIS A 547 -12.35 37.15 5.45
C HIS A 547 -11.26 36.77 6.48
N SER A 548 -11.48 35.76 7.31
CA SER A 548 -10.46 35.28 8.26
C SER A 548 -9.25 34.67 7.54
N MET A 549 -8.06 34.75 8.11
CA MET A 549 -6.87 34.02 7.63
C MET A 549 -6.79 32.66 8.34
N ILE A 550 -6.58 31.59 7.59
CA ILE A 550 -6.47 30.24 8.14
C ILE A 550 -5.02 29.78 8.10
N VAL A 551 -4.46 29.51 9.29
CA VAL A 551 -3.07 29.09 9.47
C VAL A 551 -3.05 27.62 9.88
N VAL A 552 -2.40 26.78 9.07
CA VAL A 552 -2.29 25.34 9.29
C VAL A 552 -0.89 24.97 9.77
N ASP A 553 -0.80 24.36 10.93
CA ASP A 553 0.42 23.70 11.42
C ASP A 553 0.47 22.25 10.91
N ALA A 554 1.29 22.01 9.89
CA ALA A 554 1.46 20.69 9.28
C ALA A 554 2.74 19.98 9.76
N VAL A 555 3.37 20.45 10.83
CA VAL A 555 4.68 19.96 11.29
C VAL A 555 4.66 18.47 11.66
N ALA A 556 3.66 18.01 12.40
CA ALA A 556 3.51 16.59 12.75
C ALA A 556 2.97 15.74 11.60
N TYR A 557 2.36 16.37 10.59
CA TYR A 557 1.74 15.71 9.44
C TYR A 557 2.75 15.41 8.33
N ALA A 558 3.65 16.36 8.08
CA ALA A 558 4.63 16.36 6.99
C ALA A 558 5.56 15.14 6.88
N PRO A 559 6.03 14.47 7.96
CA PRO A 559 6.84 13.26 7.80
C PRO A 559 6.06 12.07 7.24
N HIS A 560 4.74 12.07 7.40
CA HIS A 560 3.90 10.92 7.11
C HIS A 560 3.07 11.08 5.84
N ARG A 561 2.62 12.32 5.56
CA ARG A 561 1.71 12.64 4.46
C ARG A 561 2.12 13.96 3.82
N ARG A 562 1.87 14.09 2.52
CA ARG A 562 2.20 15.31 1.77
C ARG A 562 1.37 16.49 2.28
N PRO A 563 1.97 17.58 2.76
CA PRO A 563 1.27 18.70 3.40
C PRO A 563 0.62 19.66 2.39
N VAL A 564 -0.29 19.16 1.55
CA VAL A 564 -1.03 19.95 0.56
C VAL A 564 -2.38 20.37 1.12
N PHE A 565 -2.49 21.64 1.51
CA PHE A 565 -3.74 22.28 1.97
C PHE A 565 -4.02 23.52 1.12
N ALA A 566 -4.67 23.31 -0.04
CA ALA A 566 -4.86 24.36 -1.05
C ALA A 566 -5.58 25.59 -0.50
N ASP A 567 -6.66 25.38 0.26
CA ASP A 567 -7.53 26.44 0.78
C ASP A 567 -7.04 27.14 2.06
N ALA A 568 -5.93 26.67 2.62
CA ALA A 568 -5.25 27.31 3.75
C ALA A 568 -4.46 28.54 3.31
N ASP A 569 -4.48 29.61 4.12
CA ASP A 569 -3.77 30.85 3.81
C ASP A 569 -2.29 30.79 4.15
N ALA A 570 -1.93 30.04 5.19
CA ALA A 570 -0.55 29.75 5.55
C ALA A 570 -0.43 28.27 5.96
N VAL A 571 0.58 27.56 5.45
CA VAL A 571 0.88 26.16 5.82
C VAL A 571 2.33 26.10 6.29
N VAL A 572 2.56 25.68 7.53
CA VAL A 572 3.89 25.61 8.14
C VAL A 572 4.37 24.18 8.28
N VAL A 573 5.62 23.91 7.90
CA VAL A 573 6.29 22.61 8.07
C VAL A 573 7.72 22.81 8.59
N ALA A 574 8.25 21.81 9.29
CA ALA A 574 9.62 21.83 9.81
C ALA A 574 10.46 20.70 9.21
N TYR A 575 11.61 21.04 8.63
CA TYR A 575 12.49 20.08 7.98
C TYR A 575 13.12 19.10 8.99
N HIS A 576 13.49 19.54 10.20
CA HIS A 576 14.06 18.64 11.22
C HIS A 576 13.10 17.57 11.75
N LYS A 577 11.80 17.71 11.48
CA LYS A 577 10.79 16.69 11.74
C LYS A 577 10.36 15.92 10.48
N CYS A 578 11.00 16.21 9.35
CA CYS A 578 10.76 15.59 8.06
C CYS A 578 12.10 15.44 7.30
N PHE A 579 13.01 14.70 7.92
CA PHE A 579 14.25 14.18 7.34
C PHE A 579 15.28 15.23 6.87
N GLY A 580 15.19 16.46 7.37
CA GLY A 580 16.07 17.56 7.02
C GLY A 580 16.76 18.22 8.22
N PRO A 581 17.48 19.33 8.01
CA PRO A 581 18.13 20.09 9.08
C PRO A 581 17.14 20.96 9.87
N HIS A 582 17.61 21.61 10.94
CA HIS A 582 16.85 22.65 11.65
C HIS A 582 16.58 23.86 10.74
N LEU A 583 15.44 23.78 10.05
CA LEU A 583 14.88 24.79 9.17
C LEU A 583 13.36 24.55 9.13
N ALA A 584 12.61 25.55 8.69
CA ALA A 584 11.19 25.44 8.36
C ALA A 584 10.87 26.22 7.09
N CYS A 585 9.72 25.93 6.50
CA CYS A 585 9.14 26.75 5.45
C CYS A 585 7.66 26.98 5.70
N CYS A 586 7.16 28.06 5.14
CA CYS A 586 5.75 28.41 5.17
C CYS A 586 5.27 28.77 3.77
N GLY A 587 4.28 28.03 3.28
CA GLY A 587 3.60 28.32 2.02
C GLY A 587 2.40 29.24 2.27
N LEU A 588 2.30 30.29 1.45
CA LEU A 588 1.28 31.33 1.55
C LEU A 588 0.33 31.26 0.35
N SER A 589 -0.96 31.49 0.60
CA SER A 589 -1.94 31.71 -0.47
C SER A 589 -1.76 33.11 -1.09
N GLN A 590 -2.20 33.29 -2.33
CA GLN A 590 -2.23 34.63 -2.95
C GLN A 590 -3.09 35.60 -2.12
N ARG A 591 -4.21 35.10 -1.57
CA ARG A 591 -5.08 35.85 -0.66
C ARG A 591 -4.34 36.38 0.57
N PHE A 592 -3.44 35.60 1.17
CA PHE A 592 -2.64 36.07 2.29
C PHE A 592 -1.71 37.21 1.86
N VAL A 593 -1.01 37.03 0.74
CA VAL A 593 -0.07 38.03 0.18
C VAL A 593 -0.78 39.36 -0.10
N ASP A 594 -1.94 39.32 -0.75
CA ASP A 594 -2.74 40.51 -1.07
C ASP A 594 -3.31 41.18 0.19
N GLY A 595 -3.70 40.37 1.18
CA GLY A 595 -4.16 40.84 2.49
C GLY A 595 -3.09 41.64 3.23
N VAL A 596 -1.85 41.15 3.25
CA VAL A 596 -0.71 41.87 3.85
C VAL A 596 -0.48 43.19 3.13
N ALA A 597 -0.42 43.18 1.79
CA ALA A 597 -0.17 44.39 1.00
C ALA A 597 -1.24 45.49 1.22
N SER A 598 -2.50 45.11 1.37
CA SER A 598 -3.63 46.04 1.58
C SER A 598 -3.77 46.54 3.02
N SER A 599 -3.30 45.78 4.01
CA SER A 599 -3.42 46.12 5.44
C SER A 599 -2.50 47.26 5.92
N GLY A 600 -1.53 47.69 5.10
CA GLY A 600 -0.51 48.66 5.52
C GLY A 600 0.45 48.15 6.60
N LEU A 601 0.33 46.87 7.00
CA LEU A 601 1.37 46.19 7.78
C LEU A 601 2.70 46.23 7.02
N PRO A 602 3.85 46.21 7.70
CA PRO A 602 5.15 46.26 7.05
C PRO A 602 5.34 45.06 6.11
N ALA A 603 4.89 45.20 4.87
CA ALA A 603 5.20 44.28 3.79
C ALA A 603 6.70 44.43 3.52
N PRO A 604 7.46 43.36 3.33
CA PRO A 604 8.88 43.50 3.06
C PRO A 604 9.06 44.04 1.63
N GLN A 605 9.30 45.35 1.52
CA GLN A 605 9.22 46.14 0.29
C GLN A 605 10.34 45.85 -0.74
N TYR A 606 11.22 44.88 -0.47
CA TYR A 606 12.51 44.78 -1.15
C TYR A 606 12.68 43.55 -2.08
N TYR A 607 11.76 42.58 -2.09
CA TYR A 607 11.91 41.36 -2.91
C TYR A 607 10.61 40.94 -3.62
N PRO A 608 10.65 40.62 -4.93
CA PRO A 608 9.46 40.26 -5.72
C PRO A 608 9.03 38.78 -5.56
N SER A 609 9.26 38.16 -4.41
CA SER A 609 8.93 36.74 -4.17
C SER A 609 8.73 36.45 -2.68
N GLY A 610 8.49 35.18 -2.31
CA GLY A 610 8.42 34.74 -0.92
C GLY A 610 9.63 35.14 -0.04
N ARG A 611 10.77 35.52 -0.65
CA ARG A 611 11.92 36.14 0.02
C ARG A 611 11.57 37.41 0.79
N ALA A 612 10.54 38.13 0.37
CA ALA A 612 10.04 39.28 1.10
C ALA A 612 9.80 38.88 2.56
N PHE A 613 9.07 37.80 2.79
CA PHE A 613 8.62 37.39 4.12
C PHE A 613 9.72 36.76 5.00
N GLU A 614 10.96 36.65 4.53
CA GLU A 614 12.08 36.08 5.29
C GLU A 614 12.74 37.12 6.20
N ARG A 615 12.91 36.79 7.48
CA ARG A 615 13.62 37.65 8.44
C ARG A 615 15.04 37.17 8.68
N GLY A 616 15.99 38.09 8.49
CA GLY A 616 17.39 37.88 8.82
C GLY A 616 18.13 36.94 7.87
N THR A 617 19.37 36.62 8.23
CA THR A 617 20.21 35.68 7.48
C THR A 617 19.86 34.25 7.86
N LEU A 618 19.42 33.45 6.89
CA LEU A 618 19.16 32.03 7.07
C LEU A 618 20.44 31.20 6.96
N SER A 619 20.46 30.03 7.61
CA SER A 619 21.56 29.07 7.49
C SER A 619 21.65 28.54 6.05
N HIS A 620 22.75 28.85 5.37
CA HIS A 620 22.98 28.45 3.98
C HIS A 620 23.16 26.94 3.85
N GLU A 621 23.87 26.34 4.80
CA GLU A 621 24.08 24.90 4.91
C GLU A 621 22.79 24.15 5.22
N ALA A 622 21.92 24.66 6.09
CA ALA A 622 20.61 24.06 6.32
C ALA A 622 19.72 24.16 5.07
N CYS A 623 19.79 25.27 4.32
CA CYS A 623 19.06 25.38 3.06
C CYS A 623 19.58 24.39 2.02
N ALA A 624 20.90 24.18 1.92
CA ALA A 624 21.49 23.20 1.02
C ALA A 624 21.04 21.78 1.37
N GLY A 625 21.08 21.42 2.67
CA GLY A 625 20.56 20.16 3.16
C GLY A 625 19.07 19.98 2.85
N ALA A 626 18.24 20.97 3.20
CA ALA A 626 16.79 20.92 2.96
C ALA A 626 16.45 20.82 1.46
N ALA A 627 17.21 21.46 0.57
CA ALA A 627 17.05 21.31 -0.87
C ALA A 627 17.38 19.89 -1.37
N ALA A 628 18.41 19.25 -0.80
CA ALA A 628 18.80 17.88 -1.17
C ALA A 628 17.79 16.81 -0.75
N LEU A 629 16.87 17.14 0.18
CA LEU A 629 15.77 16.26 0.53
C LEU A 629 14.87 15.94 -0.67
N GLU A 630 14.77 16.86 -1.64
CA GLU A 630 14.04 16.61 -2.88
C GLU A 630 14.56 15.38 -3.62
N SER A 631 15.89 15.25 -3.71
CA SER A 631 16.52 14.09 -4.37
C SER A 631 16.15 12.79 -3.66
N TYR A 632 16.09 12.80 -2.32
CA TYR A 632 15.66 11.64 -1.55
C TYR A 632 14.20 11.25 -1.84
N PHE A 633 13.28 12.23 -1.93
CA PHE A 633 11.89 11.96 -2.29
C PHE A 633 11.76 11.42 -3.72
N LEU A 634 12.52 11.99 -4.66
CA LEU A 634 12.48 11.60 -6.07
C LEU A 634 13.13 10.23 -6.37
N GLU A 635 13.94 9.66 -5.46
CA GLU A 635 14.39 8.25 -5.57
C GLU A 635 13.22 7.26 -5.64
N TYR A 636 12.07 7.63 -5.09
CA TYR A 636 10.83 6.84 -5.14
C TYR A 636 9.98 7.13 -6.38
N GLY A 637 10.51 7.92 -7.33
CA GLY A 637 9.87 8.30 -8.59
C GLY A 637 9.12 9.63 -8.55
N SER A 638 8.50 9.96 -7.42
CA SER A 638 7.85 11.26 -7.19
C SER A 638 7.66 11.53 -5.71
N VAL A 639 7.36 12.78 -5.33
CA VAL A 639 6.99 13.14 -3.95
C VAL A 639 5.76 12.35 -3.49
N ASP A 640 4.77 12.13 -4.35
CA ASP A 640 3.57 11.37 -3.99
C ASP A 640 3.90 9.88 -3.76
N ALA A 641 4.71 9.30 -4.63
CA ALA A 641 5.18 7.92 -4.48
C ALA A 641 6.00 7.72 -3.19
N PHE A 642 6.82 8.70 -2.79
CA PHE A 642 7.50 8.68 -1.48
C PHE A 642 6.50 8.54 -0.33
N TYR A 643 5.44 9.36 -0.31
CA TYR A 643 4.43 9.29 0.76
C TYR A 643 3.55 8.03 0.71
N GLU A 644 3.34 7.45 -0.47
CA GLU A 644 2.75 6.10 -0.60
C GLU A 644 3.63 5.05 0.08
N HIS A 645 4.95 5.07 -0.16
CA HIS A 645 5.90 4.18 0.51
C HIS A 645 5.96 4.41 2.02
N CYS A 646 5.93 5.67 2.49
CA CYS A 646 5.85 5.96 3.93
C CYS A 646 4.62 5.32 4.56
N SER A 647 3.45 5.50 3.93
CA SER A 647 2.19 4.95 4.43
C SER A 647 2.24 3.41 4.55
N ILE A 648 2.87 2.73 3.59
CA ILE A 648 3.05 1.27 3.61
C ILE A 648 4.07 0.85 4.69
N ALA A 649 5.19 1.54 4.79
CA ALA A 649 6.25 1.24 5.76
C ALA A 649 5.82 1.45 7.21
N GLU A 650 4.95 2.42 7.46
CA GLU A 650 4.48 2.76 8.80
C GLU A 650 3.37 1.82 9.31
N ALA A 651 2.63 1.17 8.41
CA ALA A 651 1.41 0.44 8.74
C ALA A 651 1.64 -0.75 9.69
N ALA A 652 2.52 -1.69 9.35
CA ALA A 652 2.73 -2.90 10.16
C ALA A 652 3.37 -2.59 11.53
N PRO A 653 4.46 -1.80 11.63
CA PRO A 653 5.05 -1.45 12.92
C PRO A 653 4.07 -0.72 13.83
N PHE A 654 3.28 0.22 13.27
CA PHE A 654 2.32 0.96 14.06
C PHE A 654 1.15 0.08 14.53
N ARG A 655 0.61 -0.78 13.65
CA ARG A 655 -0.44 -1.75 14.03
C ARG A 655 0.03 -2.68 15.15
N ARG A 656 1.27 -3.16 15.06
CA ARG A 656 1.89 -4.00 16.10
C ARG A 656 1.96 -3.27 17.44
N LEU A 657 2.44 -2.02 17.44
CA LEU A 657 2.58 -1.20 18.63
C LEU A 657 1.22 -0.91 19.28
N ILE A 658 0.26 -0.40 18.51
CA ILE A 658 -1.06 -0.03 19.05
C ILE A 658 -1.83 -1.26 19.55
N GLY A 659 -1.75 -2.38 18.82
CA GLY A 659 -2.37 -3.64 19.22
C GLY A 659 -1.79 -4.19 20.52
N PHE A 660 -0.46 -4.07 20.69
CA PHE A 660 0.20 -4.41 21.95
C PHE A 660 -0.25 -3.51 23.09
N LEU A 661 -0.19 -2.19 22.93
CA LEU A 661 -0.54 -1.26 24.01
C LEU A 661 -1.99 -1.43 24.45
N ARG A 662 -2.92 -1.62 23.51
CA ARG A 662 -4.34 -1.87 23.81
C ARG A 662 -4.61 -3.22 24.47
N SER A 663 -3.74 -4.21 24.30
CA SER A 663 -3.88 -5.51 24.96
C SER A 663 -3.37 -5.50 26.41
N GLN A 664 -2.64 -4.46 26.83
CA GLN A 664 -2.11 -4.37 28.18
C GLN A 664 -3.17 -3.85 29.16
N PRO A 665 -3.55 -4.61 30.21
CA PRO A 665 -4.68 -4.27 31.08
C PRO A 665 -4.47 -3.03 31.95
N ARG A 666 -3.22 -2.58 32.13
CA ARG A 666 -2.86 -1.42 32.95
C ARG A 666 -2.32 -0.25 32.14
N VAL A 667 -2.40 -0.32 30.81
CA VAL A 667 -1.98 0.75 29.92
C VAL A 667 -3.23 1.49 29.44
N SER A 668 -3.19 2.82 29.52
CA SER A 668 -4.19 3.67 28.89
C SER A 668 -3.52 4.39 27.73
N VAL A 669 -4.05 4.17 26.52
CA VAL A 669 -3.59 4.80 25.30
C VAL A 669 -4.37 6.10 25.09
N MET A 670 -3.68 7.18 24.70
CA MET A 670 -4.32 8.37 24.17
C MET A 670 -4.80 8.06 22.75
N GLU A 671 -6.03 7.59 22.67
CA GLU A 671 -6.63 7.13 21.43
C GLU A 671 -6.78 8.27 20.42
N ALA A 672 -6.39 8.00 19.18
CA ALA A 672 -6.67 8.87 18.05
C ALA A 672 -7.90 8.32 17.31
N PHE A 673 -9.09 8.60 17.83
CA PHE A 673 -10.35 8.25 17.17
C PHE A 673 -10.61 9.17 15.97
N GLY A 674 -11.30 8.68 14.94
CA GLY A 674 -11.69 9.50 13.79
C GLY A 674 -11.91 8.69 12.51
N GLU A 675 -12.44 9.35 11.48
CA GLU A 675 -12.67 8.74 10.15
C GLU A 675 -11.36 8.53 9.37
N THR A 676 -10.32 9.31 9.69
CA THR A 676 -9.00 9.22 9.07
C THR A 676 -8.06 8.34 9.90
N LEU A 677 -7.31 7.46 9.24
CA LEU A 677 -6.29 6.63 9.92
C LEU A 677 -5.26 7.53 10.62
N PRO A 678 -4.95 7.26 11.91
CA PRO A 678 -3.96 8.03 12.63
C PRO A 678 -2.56 7.88 12.04
N LEU A 679 -1.73 8.92 12.26
CA LEU A 679 -0.30 8.89 11.99
C LEU A 679 0.38 7.95 13.00
N PRO A 680 1.57 7.39 12.67
CA PRO A 680 2.22 6.38 13.49
C PRO A 680 2.93 6.96 14.72
N THR A 681 2.22 7.80 15.47
CA THR A 681 2.60 8.39 16.75
C THR A 681 1.54 8.02 17.77
N VAL A 682 1.96 7.46 18.90
CA VAL A 682 1.07 7.06 19.99
C VAL A 682 1.61 7.55 21.32
N ALA A 683 0.70 8.03 22.16
CA ALA A 683 0.98 8.35 23.55
C ALA A 683 0.22 7.39 24.47
N PHE A 684 0.83 7.03 25.59
CA PHE A 684 0.21 6.16 26.59
C PHE A 684 0.75 6.44 27.99
N VAL A 685 0.00 5.97 28.98
CA VAL A 685 0.39 5.94 30.39
C VAL A 685 0.19 4.54 30.95
N HIS A 686 0.89 4.23 32.04
CA HIS A 686 0.66 3.03 32.82
C HIS A 686 0.01 3.40 34.16
N ALA A 687 -0.93 2.59 34.64
CA ALA A 687 -1.73 2.89 35.84
C ALA A 687 -0.91 3.10 37.12
N THR A 688 0.27 2.47 37.22
CA THR A 688 1.10 2.50 38.44
C THR A 688 2.56 2.86 38.20
N ILE A 689 3.00 3.02 36.96
CA ILE A 689 4.41 3.27 36.63
C ILE A 689 4.49 4.63 35.95
N THR A 690 5.35 5.51 36.48
CA THR A 690 5.54 6.85 35.94
C THR A 690 6.13 6.81 34.53
N PRO A 691 5.73 7.71 33.61
CA PRO A 691 6.33 7.81 32.28
C PRO A 691 7.86 7.88 32.27
N GLU A 692 8.46 8.56 33.24
CA GLU A 692 9.90 8.73 33.38
C GLU A 692 10.61 7.39 33.64
N ALA A 693 10.04 6.56 34.52
CA ALA A 693 10.55 5.22 34.81
C ALA A 693 10.47 4.30 33.58
N ILE A 694 9.38 4.39 32.80
CA ILE A 694 9.25 3.64 31.54
C ILE A 694 10.33 4.05 30.54
N VAL A 695 10.52 5.35 30.35
CA VAL A 695 11.55 5.90 29.44
C VAL A 695 12.96 5.51 29.88
N GLU A 696 13.26 5.59 31.17
CA GLU A 696 14.57 5.18 31.70
C GLU A 696 14.83 3.69 31.45
N ARG A 697 13.81 2.86 31.63
CA ARG A 697 13.93 1.43 31.37
C ARG A 697 14.10 1.10 29.89
N CYS A 698 13.34 1.76 28.99
CA CYS A 698 13.54 1.67 27.55
C CYS A 698 14.95 2.11 27.14
N ARG A 699 15.45 3.21 27.69
CA ARG A 699 16.81 3.72 27.44
C ARG A 699 17.88 2.70 27.83
N SER A 700 17.71 1.98 28.94
CA SER A 700 18.65 0.93 29.37
C SER A 700 18.74 -0.27 28.40
N LEU A 701 17.84 -0.35 27.41
CA LEU A 701 17.76 -1.40 26.39
C LEU A 701 17.95 -0.84 24.96
N ASP A 702 18.53 0.35 24.84
CA ASP A 702 18.76 1.07 23.58
C ASP A 702 17.45 1.31 22.79
N ILE A 703 16.36 1.64 23.49
CA ILE A 703 15.07 2.00 22.89
C ILE A 703 14.79 3.48 23.18
N ALA A 704 14.83 4.31 22.14
CA ALA A 704 14.57 5.73 22.26
C ALA A 704 13.07 6.02 22.18
N VAL A 705 12.47 6.28 23.34
CA VAL A 705 11.16 6.91 23.51
C VAL A 705 11.32 8.12 24.43
N ARG A 706 10.30 8.95 24.54
CA ARG A 706 10.34 10.14 25.40
C ARG A 706 9.07 10.25 26.22
N CYS A 707 9.14 10.95 27.36
CA CYS A 707 7.98 11.34 28.15
C CYS A 707 7.87 12.86 28.29
N GLY A 708 6.67 13.31 28.64
CA GLY A 708 6.34 14.70 28.92
C GLY A 708 5.01 15.11 28.28
N GLU A 709 4.80 16.41 28.16
CA GLU A 709 3.61 16.99 27.52
C GLU A 709 3.84 17.32 26.04
N PHE A 710 5.07 17.16 25.54
CA PHE A 710 5.48 17.42 24.16
C PHE A 710 5.08 18.79 23.61
N LEU A 711 5.15 19.82 24.48
CA LEU A 711 4.72 21.18 24.15
C LEU A 711 3.24 21.25 23.74
N SER A 712 2.40 20.33 24.21
CA SER A 712 0.95 20.32 24.02
C SER A 712 0.23 20.14 25.38
N PRO A 713 0.51 21.01 26.37
CA PRO A 713 -0.01 20.83 27.74
C PRO A 713 -1.54 20.84 27.81
N GLY A 714 -2.20 21.61 26.92
CA GLY A 714 -3.66 21.65 26.83
C GLY A 714 -4.27 20.29 26.49
N LEU A 715 -3.74 19.63 25.45
CA LEU A 715 -4.17 18.31 25.01
C LEU A 715 -3.95 17.24 26.08
N VAL A 716 -2.76 17.24 26.69
CA VAL A 716 -2.40 16.24 27.71
C VAL A 716 -3.25 16.40 28.96
N ALA A 717 -3.51 17.64 29.38
CA ALA A 717 -4.42 17.94 30.48
C ALA A 717 -5.88 17.61 30.16
N ALA A 718 -6.35 17.85 28.93
CA ALA A 718 -7.71 17.51 28.49
C ALA A 718 -7.97 15.99 28.53
N ALA A 719 -6.95 15.18 28.24
CA ALA A 719 -6.97 13.73 28.39
C ALA A 719 -6.84 13.25 29.85
N GLY A 720 -6.71 14.16 30.82
CA GLY A 720 -6.61 13.84 32.24
C GLY A 720 -5.22 13.41 32.70
N PHE A 721 -4.17 13.69 31.91
CA PHE A 721 -2.79 13.31 32.23
C PHE A 721 -1.91 14.53 32.52
N GLN A 722 -0.80 14.31 33.21
CA GLN A 722 0.24 15.34 33.45
C GLN A 722 1.48 15.12 32.57
N SER A 723 1.74 13.87 32.21
CA SER A 723 2.88 13.45 31.38
C SER A 723 2.49 12.11 30.77
N VAL A 724 2.92 11.88 29.53
CA VAL A 724 2.67 10.62 28.81
C VAL A 724 3.96 10.11 28.20
N VAL A 725 4.08 8.80 28.01
CA VAL A 725 5.13 8.21 27.17
C VAL A 725 4.68 8.33 25.72
N ARG A 726 5.55 8.80 24.83
CA ARG A 726 5.29 8.84 23.39
C ARG A 726 6.28 7.98 22.64
N ALA A 727 5.74 7.14 21.77
CA ALA A 727 6.47 6.46 20.70
C ALA A 727 5.97 7.00 19.36
N SER A 728 6.90 7.44 18.53
CA SER A 728 6.64 8.08 17.24
C SER A 728 7.52 7.43 16.20
N LEU A 729 6.90 6.72 15.25
CA LEU A 729 7.56 5.97 14.18
C LEU A 729 7.56 6.80 12.90
N VAL A 730 8.43 6.48 11.95
CA VAL A 730 8.38 6.93 10.55
C VAL A 730 8.76 5.75 9.63
N HIS A 731 8.79 5.98 8.33
CA HIS A 731 8.99 4.94 7.31
C HIS A 731 10.29 4.13 7.38
N TYR A 732 11.32 4.57 8.14
CA TYR A 732 12.53 3.77 8.36
C TYR A 732 12.48 2.90 9.62
N ASN A 733 11.40 2.96 10.40
CA ASN A 733 11.22 2.08 11.56
C ASN A 733 10.68 0.72 11.15
N THR A 734 11.03 -0.31 11.90
CA THR A 734 10.64 -1.69 11.59
C THR A 734 9.84 -2.35 12.70
N VAL A 735 9.16 -3.45 12.35
CA VAL A 735 8.39 -4.24 13.31
C VAL A 735 9.30 -4.78 14.43
N GLU A 736 10.54 -5.14 14.12
CA GLU A 736 11.49 -5.70 15.08
C GLU A 736 11.91 -4.67 16.15
N GLU A 737 12.01 -3.39 15.80
CA GLU A 737 12.22 -2.32 16.80
C GLU A 737 11.01 -2.13 17.70
N VAL A 738 9.80 -2.22 17.12
CA VAL A 738 8.56 -2.18 17.88
C VAL A 738 8.43 -3.39 18.79
N ASP A 739 8.82 -4.59 18.34
CA ASP A 739 8.83 -5.79 19.16
C ASP A 739 9.80 -5.68 20.34
N ARG A 740 10.93 -5.00 20.17
CA ARG A 740 11.83 -4.67 21.30
C ARG A 740 11.16 -3.75 22.31
N LEU A 741 10.41 -2.74 21.86
CA LEU A 741 9.60 -1.91 22.75
C LEU A 741 8.53 -2.74 23.45
N CYS A 742 7.77 -3.57 22.72
CA CYS A 742 6.76 -4.45 23.31
C CYS A 742 7.37 -5.37 24.37
N ALA A 743 8.48 -6.06 24.06
CA ALA A 743 9.17 -6.96 25.00
C ALA A 743 9.71 -6.21 26.24
N CYS A 744 10.15 -4.96 26.09
CA CYS A 744 10.49 -4.11 27.24
C CYS A 744 9.24 -3.87 28.09
N LEU A 745 8.13 -3.46 27.48
CA LEU A 745 6.89 -3.10 28.16
C LEU A 745 6.17 -4.31 28.78
N GLU A 746 6.27 -5.52 28.21
CA GLU A 746 5.72 -6.75 28.82
C GLU A 746 6.27 -7.00 30.23
N ARG A 747 7.50 -6.57 30.46
CA ARG A 747 8.18 -6.71 31.74
C ARG A 747 7.80 -5.65 32.76
N MET A 748 6.92 -4.69 32.42
CA MET A 748 6.43 -3.66 33.36
C MET A 748 5.81 -4.25 34.62
N GLY A 749 5.22 -5.46 34.56
CA GLY A 749 4.71 -6.15 35.75
C GLY A 749 5.78 -6.55 36.78
N GLU A 750 7.05 -6.53 36.39
CA GLU A 750 8.21 -6.84 37.24
C GLU A 750 8.82 -5.61 37.93
N TRP A 751 8.40 -4.39 37.58
CA TRP A 751 9.07 -3.13 37.95
C TRP A 751 8.53 -2.50 39.24
#